data_AF-A0A957N4G6-F1
#
_entry.id   AF-A0A957N4G6-F1
#
_cell.length_a   1.000
_cell.length_b   1.000
_cell.length_c   1.000
_cell.angle_alpha   90.00
_cell.angle_beta   90.00
_cell.angle_gamma   90.00
#
_symmetry.space_group_name_H-M   'P 1'
#
loop_
_entity.id
_entity.type
_entity.pdbx_description
1 polymer ?
#
loop_
_entity_poly.entity_id
_entity_poly.type
_entity_poly.pdbx_seq_one_letter_code
_entity_poly.pdbx_strand_id
1 'polypeptide(L)'
;MKRLFSSAGILLLIMLNVIAAKPAVVWAAPTPQLEQPSAPVDSSKAPIDVVILLDDSGSMATCWPWPQDRAPFNPPCGAPSPNAPSDPAELRYSAARLLLQLADAEDRVAVVRFDSDAEGVGELGTLQTVGSQENRTRLIQSLQPPNNYLVRGYTRMDLGLDQAAALLNDARQTGRGQYVLLLTDGEPSTQGVQSEQRARITEQLQQLQADDVFVMPVVLCNPSAGCADDFLSEQFPEESVLRATNAQDLLRVFTGILAAIKPDRAVNTGRDGAGALQLTTRDPQGVQQLAYVTPRGGLLSVRRDGAPILPERVLEDPNIDVNSVIGEQLAAGAWSANTIDLSGFTLVQAESYPFLLNPPPSIAGSPASVRYYPAGSRPLILAKGVGPAADEPIFYNGNTQMQPFGRDDLRALVPSQAPDTVRLQLGDDQSPLQLVRTYRLEPRADLPRLEIFSPTAGDGGITDDGHLVVQAGFGGGAVTSPAGTLYITDESDDAQGGGQLVYQATLTCAERVCQDSGFVPQDGRSYQLTVVAEGNADGIRYGDWAQTDVALAPAVYLRGLPTQLDLAQMPAEGWPVELASSTLEEIGALEATLDLRNADGETVSSVTVDFNEEVPEEGALATNLLVQGLDTLRPGDYSGELTLAATDPAGRPIDVTIRPGVTLPVSLNVPRPLARLDSQSADFGAVQFDTSPNFRLAQEVLVPVSFAGDPFPITARMADGNCANLAIVTGEVQRRGSQLFLPLSLSSSEAVPPGTCRGMITLAGPDEDHDVVPGSMNWQMRVDAVEWALVGADLDFGDLQDAGSQVEGTLLIRFNGKTPFVVRLQDVTAGGTAADGAVQLADAELEMEPVEVTWEPNEAGIYEVPVVLRARTEIPGDQLRGTYYAGNLGVQIAGLDEVAAAGFSLRSPSIAQRYVLPVLMPIYGLPQLICTGPLTLLLLLVLVSRWRGRGINEEEYEEAAMAAVMQMQTPESAEAQAARAAASPFVAAAPPSPDVVWGTSEWGSPWAAEGKARQSNGNGNLRAEDAGPDPWGSSWQ
;
A
#
# COMPACT_ATOMS: atom_id res chain seq x y z
N MET A 1 33.45 15.14 3.39
CA MET A 1 33.96 14.94 2.01
C MET A 1 34.16 13.45 1.75
N LYS A 2 33.93 12.97 0.52
CA LYS A 2 34.69 11.93 -0.25
C LYS A 2 35.26 10.71 0.53
N ARG A 3 35.02 9.43 0.18
CA ARG A 3 34.42 8.73 -1.01
C ARG A 3 33.71 7.44 -0.50
N LEU A 4 32.72 6.77 -1.11
CA LEU A 4 32.11 6.74 -2.47
C LEU A 4 32.77 5.80 -3.52
N PHE A 5 32.26 4.56 -3.63
CA PHE A 5 32.26 3.59 -4.75
C PHE A 5 31.29 2.44 -4.36
N SER A 6 30.28 1.93 -5.09
CA SER A 6 29.71 2.10 -6.45
C SER A 6 30.07 1.06 -7.53
N SER A 7 29.26 0.00 -7.63
CA SER A 7 28.92 -0.83 -8.83
C SER A 7 27.99 -1.98 -8.35
N ALA A 8 26.76 -2.26 -8.80
CA ALA A 8 25.99 -2.03 -10.05
C ALA A 8 26.25 -3.06 -11.17
N GLY A 9 25.25 -3.90 -11.49
CA GLY A 9 25.33 -4.91 -12.56
C GLY A 9 24.09 -5.81 -12.75
N ILE A 10 23.12 -5.35 -13.57
CA ILE A 10 22.41 -6.08 -14.66
C ILE A 10 21.76 -7.45 -14.31
N LEU A 11 20.42 -7.62 -14.20
CA LEU A 11 19.30 -7.42 -15.15
C LEU A 11 19.12 -8.57 -16.18
N LEU A 12 18.07 -9.41 -16.01
CA LEU A 12 17.39 -10.15 -17.09
C LEU A 12 16.05 -10.83 -16.66
N LEU A 13 14.94 -10.56 -17.38
CA LEU A 13 13.63 -11.29 -17.50
C LEU A 13 12.90 -11.77 -16.20
N ILE A 14 11.57 -11.93 -16.14
CA ILE A 14 10.55 -12.30 -17.15
C ILE A 14 9.35 -11.31 -17.15
N MET A 15 8.70 -11.16 -18.31
CA MET A 15 7.45 -10.41 -18.52
C MET A 15 6.20 -11.31 -18.44
N LEU A 16 5.07 -10.70 -18.06
CA LEU A 16 3.67 -11.08 -18.36
C LEU A 16 3.27 -12.58 -18.39
N ASN A 17 2.32 -12.92 -17.52
CA ASN A 17 1.15 -13.72 -17.93
C ASN A 17 -0.10 -13.17 -17.24
N VAL A 18 -0.91 -12.43 -17.98
CA VAL A 18 -2.24 -11.97 -17.52
C VAL A 18 -3.28 -12.91 -18.09
N ILE A 19 -3.87 -13.75 -17.25
CA ILE A 19 -5.04 -14.56 -17.59
C ILE A 19 -6.24 -13.96 -16.87
N ALA A 20 -7.20 -13.44 -17.64
CA ALA A 20 -8.43 -12.89 -17.09
C ALA A 20 -9.41 -14.01 -16.71
N ALA A 21 -9.68 -14.18 -15.42
CA ALA A 21 -10.78 -14.98 -14.90
C ALA A 21 -12.03 -14.10 -14.72
N LYS A 22 -13.21 -14.63 -15.05
CA LYS A 22 -14.50 -13.98 -14.78
C LYS A 22 -14.92 -14.23 -13.33
N PRO A 23 -15.71 -13.34 -12.69
CA PRO A 23 -16.29 -13.62 -11.38
C PRO A 23 -17.20 -14.86 -11.47
N ALA A 24 -16.91 -15.86 -10.65
CA ALA A 24 -17.80 -17.00 -10.42
C ALA A 24 -18.79 -16.65 -9.30
N VAL A 25 -20.06 -16.98 -9.48
CA VAL A 25 -21.08 -16.82 -8.44
C VAL A 25 -20.85 -17.88 -7.37
N VAL A 26 -20.28 -17.49 -6.23
CA VAL A 26 -20.09 -18.39 -5.09
C VAL A 26 -21.44 -18.64 -4.42
N TRP A 27 -21.98 -19.85 -4.62
CA TRP A 27 -22.97 -20.41 -3.69
C TRP A 27 -22.23 -20.82 -2.42
N ALA A 28 -22.84 -20.57 -1.25
CA ALA A 28 -22.26 -20.97 0.03
C ALA A 28 -22.07 -22.48 0.08
N ALA A 29 -20.81 -22.93 0.06
CA ALA A 29 -20.45 -24.30 0.37
C ALA A 29 -20.66 -24.55 1.87
N PRO A 30 -21.07 -25.76 2.29
CA PRO A 30 -21.03 -26.12 3.71
C PRO A 30 -19.58 -26.03 4.21
N THR A 31 -19.42 -25.59 5.46
CA THR A 31 -18.12 -25.38 6.10
C THR A 31 -17.24 -26.61 5.93
N PRO A 32 -16.00 -26.48 5.38
CA PRO A 32 -15.10 -27.61 5.35
C PRO A 32 -14.78 -28.01 6.81
N GLN A 33 -15.11 -29.23 7.19
CA GLN A 33 -14.51 -29.82 8.37
C GLN A 33 -13.01 -29.87 8.10
N LEU A 34 -12.23 -29.13 8.90
CA LEU A 34 -10.78 -29.15 8.81
C LEU A 34 -10.32 -30.60 8.95
N GLU A 35 -9.66 -31.14 7.91
CA GLU A 35 -9.01 -32.43 8.01
C GLU A 35 -7.92 -32.31 9.09
N GLN A 36 -8.18 -32.93 10.23
CA GLN A 36 -7.25 -33.01 11.34
C GLN A 36 -5.93 -33.58 10.81
N PRO A 37 -4.80 -32.86 10.93
CA PRO A 37 -3.55 -33.28 10.32
C PRO A 37 -3.21 -34.68 10.84
N SER A 38 -3.01 -35.62 9.91
CA SER A 38 -2.85 -37.04 10.21
C SER A 38 -1.81 -37.23 11.32
N ALA A 39 -2.23 -37.88 12.40
CA ALA A 39 -1.42 -38.03 13.61
C ALA A 39 0.01 -38.49 13.26
N PRO A 40 1.05 -37.95 13.92
CA PRO A 40 2.43 -38.27 13.61
C PRO A 40 2.62 -39.79 13.64
N VAL A 41 3.27 -40.31 12.59
CA VAL A 41 3.60 -41.73 12.44
C VAL A 41 4.20 -42.25 13.74
N ASP A 42 3.73 -43.42 14.18
CA ASP A 42 3.92 -43.93 15.54
C ASP A 42 5.40 -44.27 15.86
N SER A 43 6.21 -43.23 16.06
CA SER A 43 7.65 -43.31 16.34
C SER A 43 7.95 -43.87 17.74
N SER A 44 6.90 -44.14 18.51
CA SER A 44 6.95 -44.72 19.85
C SER A 44 7.56 -46.14 19.89
N LYS A 45 7.64 -46.82 18.73
CA LYS A 45 8.29 -48.13 18.58
C LYS A 45 9.55 -48.07 17.69
N ALA A 46 10.28 -46.95 17.74
CA ALA A 46 11.54 -46.77 17.03
C ALA A 46 12.54 -47.95 17.30
N PRO A 47 13.16 -48.53 16.27
CA PRO A 47 14.10 -49.62 16.44
C PRO A 47 15.48 -49.09 16.85
N ILE A 48 16.16 -49.82 17.74
CA ILE A 48 17.39 -49.36 18.41
C ILE A 48 18.65 -50.07 17.91
N ASP A 49 19.82 -49.48 18.18
CA ASP A 49 21.12 -50.11 18.02
C ASP A 49 21.77 -50.30 19.40
N VAL A 50 22.21 -51.51 19.71
CA VAL A 50 22.79 -51.85 21.02
C VAL A 50 24.14 -52.55 20.84
N VAL A 51 25.21 -52.00 21.39
CA VAL A 51 26.49 -52.70 21.54
C VAL A 51 26.63 -53.15 23.00
N ILE A 52 26.67 -54.46 23.22
CA ILE A 52 26.99 -55.02 24.54
C ILE A 52 28.50 -55.20 24.63
N LEU A 53 29.14 -54.48 25.55
CA LEU A 53 30.54 -54.67 25.93
C LEU A 53 30.61 -55.65 27.10
N LEU A 54 31.19 -56.82 26.86
CA LEU A 54 31.43 -57.86 27.86
C LEU A 54 32.90 -57.83 28.30
N ASP A 55 33.13 -57.56 29.59
CA ASP A 55 34.42 -57.85 30.20
C ASP A 55 34.65 -59.37 30.19
N ASP A 56 35.78 -59.79 29.61
CA ASP A 56 36.30 -61.17 29.60
C ASP A 56 37.71 -61.25 30.22
N SER A 57 38.10 -60.23 31.00
CA SER A 57 39.37 -60.14 31.73
C SER A 57 39.54 -61.24 32.78
N GLY A 58 40.77 -61.40 33.29
CA GLY A 58 41.12 -62.49 34.20
C GLY A 58 40.30 -62.52 35.49
N SER A 59 39.81 -61.37 35.98
CA SER A 59 39.02 -61.27 37.22
C SER A 59 37.64 -61.92 37.11
N MET A 60 37.01 -61.82 35.93
CA MET A 60 35.66 -62.33 35.65
C MET A 60 35.53 -63.84 35.91
N ALA A 61 36.59 -64.62 35.66
CA ALA A 61 36.53 -66.08 35.66
C ALA A 61 37.63 -66.81 36.46
N THR A 62 38.67 -66.13 36.97
CA THR A 62 39.79 -66.79 37.69
C THR A 62 39.82 -66.50 39.20
N CYS A 63 40.49 -65.45 39.68
CA CYS A 63 40.48 -64.99 41.07
C CYS A 63 40.55 -63.46 41.15
N TRP A 64 39.86 -62.85 42.12
CA TRP A 64 39.64 -61.40 42.19
C TRP A 64 40.35 -60.75 43.41
N PRO A 65 40.90 -59.52 43.29
CA PRO A 65 41.13 -58.80 42.04
C PRO A 65 42.33 -59.42 41.29
N TRP A 66 42.33 -59.36 39.96
CA TRP A 66 43.45 -59.91 39.19
C TRP A 66 44.72 -59.05 39.37
N PRO A 67 45.90 -59.63 39.69
CA PRO A 67 47.06 -58.84 40.07
C PRO A 67 47.93 -58.53 38.85
N GLN A 68 48.17 -57.24 38.60
CA GLN A 68 48.83 -56.72 37.40
C GLN A 68 50.25 -57.26 37.14
N ASP A 69 50.91 -57.87 38.14
CA ASP A 69 52.25 -58.47 38.05
C ASP A 69 52.28 -59.97 37.68
N ARG A 70 51.13 -60.67 37.53
CA ARG A 70 51.09 -62.15 37.39
C ARG A 70 50.04 -62.65 36.41
N ALA A 71 50.29 -63.84 35.88
CA ALA A 71 49.28 -64.56 35.10
C ALA A 71 48.02 -64.89 35.95
N PRO A 72 46.81 -64.94 35.34
CA PRO A 72 45.60 -65.41 36.00
C PRO A 72 45.76 -66.82 36.58
N PHE A 73 45.04 -67.12 37.66
CA PHE A 73 45.04 -68.44 38.29
C PHE A 73 43.67 -68.80 38.86
N ASN A 74 43.27 -70.06 38.68
CA ASN A 74 41.97 -70.56 39.11
C ASN A 74 41.92 -70.79 40.63
N PRO A 75 40.71 -70.89 41.23
CA PRO A 75 40.55 -71.25 42.64
C PRO A 75 41.23 -72.59 42.99
N PRO A 76 41.75 -72.76 44.23
CA PRO A 76 41.57 -71.90 45.40
C PRO A 76 42.36 -70.58 45.33
N CYS A 77 41.64 -69.48 45.54
CA CYS A 77 42.20 -68.13 45.51
C CYS A 77 43.03 -67.81 46.78
N GLY A 78 43.90 -66.81 46.69
CA GLY A 78 44.88 -66.51 47.74
C GLY A 78 45.78 -65.32 47.38
N ALA A 79 46.50 -64.80 48.37
CA ALA A 79 47.24 -63.53 48.24
C ALA A 79 48.17 -63.49 47.01
N PRO A 80 48.08 -62.45 46.15
CA PRO A 80 47.40 -61.17 46.38
C PRO A 80 45.89 -61.11 46.02
N SER A 81 45.31 -62.17 45.46
CA SER A 81 43.93 -62.21 44.95
C SER A 81 43.08 -63.17 45.79
N PRO A 82 42.53 -62.76 46.95
CA PRO A 82 41.93 -63.67 47.91
C PRO A 82 40.49 -64.11 47.55
N ASN A 83 39.81 -63.39 46.65
CA ASN A 83 38.38 -63.59 46.40
C ASN A 83 38.13 -64.53 45.21
N ALA A 84 36.99 -65.22 45.26
CA ALA A 84 36.43 -65.94 44.11
C ALA A 84 36.21 -64.98 42.91
N PRO A 85 36.18 -65.47 41.66
CA PRO A 85 35.87 -64.64 40.50
C PRO A 85 34.41 -64.17 40.54
N SER A 86 34.10 -63.11 39.79
CA SER A 86 32.80 -62.43 39.89
C SER A 86 31.72 -63.05 38.99
N ASP A 87 32.09 -63.68 37.86
CA ASP A 87 31.18 -64.42 36.97
C ASP A 87 31.64 -65.87 36.69
N PRO A 88 31.71 -66.75 37.71
CA PRO A 88 32.12 -68.15 37.56
C PRO A 88 31.17 -69.01 36.72
N ALA A 89 30.01 -68.49 36.32
CA ALA A 89 28.97 -69.20 35.57
C ALA A 89 28.66 -68.58 34.20
N GLU A 90 29.46 -67.59 33.76
CA GLU A 90 29.35 -66.96 32.42
C GLU A 90 27.99 -66.27 32.18
N LEU A 91 27.38 -65.79 33.26
CA LEU A 91 26.05 -65.17 33.31
C LEU A 91 25.97 -63.89 32.47
N ARG A 92 27.10 -63.22 32.22
CA ARG A 92 27.18 -62.11 31.26
C ARG A 92 26.79 -62.52 29.84
N TYR A 93 27.12 -63.76 29.44
CA TYR A 93 26.67 -64.33 28.17
C TYR A 93 25.18 -64.72 28.22
N SER A 94 24.70 -65.26 29.34
CA SER A 94 23.25 -65.50 29.55
C SER A 94 22.43 -64.20 29.49
N ALA A 95 22.95 -63.09 30.03
CA ALA A 95 22.33 -61.77 29.99
C ALA A 95 22.30 -61.17 28.56
N ALA A 96 23.37 -61.34 27.78
CA ALA A 96 23.39 -60.95 26.37
C ALA A 96 22.41 -61.77 25.51
N ARG A 97 22.31 -63.09 25.74
CA ARG A 97 21.31 -63.97 25.10
C ARG A 97 19.87 -63.62 25.51
N LEU A 98 19.66 -63.24 26.78
CA LEU A 98 18.38 -62.75 27.28
C LEU A 98 17.95 -61.48 26.54
N LEU A 99 18.84 -60.51 26.36
CA LEU A 99 18.56 -59.29 25.61
C LEU A 99 18.17 -59.60 24.16
N LEU A 100 18.90 -60.48 23.46
CA LEU A 100 18.55 -60.93 22.09
C LEU A 100 17.17 -61.60 22.01
N GLN A 101 16.75 -62.32 23.06
CA GLN A 101 15.44 -62.97 23.08
C GLN A 101 14.29 -61.97 23.37
N LEU A 102 14.57 -60.85 24.03
CA LEU A 102 13.57 -59.87 24.46
C LEU A 102 13.49 -58.60 23.58
N ALA A 103 14.53 -58.27 22.81
CA ALA A 103 14.55 -57.14 21.88
C ALA A 103 13.50 -57.27 20.75
N ASP A 104 13.21 -56.19 20.02
CA ASP A 104 12.28 -56.23 18.87
C ASP A 104 12.93 -56.82 17.62
N ALA A 105 12.12 -57.18 16.62
CA ALA A 105 12.61 -57.81 15.39
C ALA A 105 13.46 -56.87 14.52
N GLU A 106 13.25 -55.55 14.60
CA GLU A 106 13.99 -54.54 13.83
C GLU A 106 15.19 -53.92 14.57
N ASP A 107 15.37 -54.28 15.84
CA ASP A 107 16.53 -53.86 16.63
C ASP A 107 17.81 -54.48 16.07
N ARG A 108 18.93 -53.76 16.20
CA ARG A 108 20.26 -54.24 15.84
C ARG A 108 21.09 -54.40 17.10
N VAL A 109 21.69 -55.58 17.27
CA VAL A 109 22.57 -55.88 18.41
C VAL A 109 23.95 -56.27 17.90
N ALA A 110 24.98 -55.80 18.60
CA ALA A 110 26.34 -56.29 18.51
C ALA A 110 26.83 -56.67 19.90
N VAL A 111 27.79 -57.58 19.97
CA VAL A 111 28.47 -57.99 21.19
C VAL A 111 29.97 -57.98 20.95
N VAL A 112 30.67 -57.17 21.73
CA VAL A 112 32.14 -57.07 21.72
C VAL A 112 32.61 -57.50 23.10
N ARG A 113 33.62 -58.34 23.16
CA ARG A 113 34.31 -58.65 24.41
C ARG A 113 35.64 -57.92 24.49
N PHE A 114 36.05 -57.54 25.69
CA PHE A 114 37.33 -56.90 25.94
C PHE A 114 38.08 -57.57 27.10
N ASP A 115 39.40 -57.70 26.93
CA ASP A 115 40.32 -58.02 28.01
C ASP A 115 41.62 -57.20 27.84
N SER A 116 42.73 -57.76 27.37
CA SER A 116 43.92 -57.00 26.96
C SER A 116 43.79 -56.41 25.56
N ASP A 117 42.96 -57.07 24.72
CA ASP A 117 42.51 -56.67 23.39
C ASP A 117 40.98 -56.49 23.40
N ALA A 118 40.36 -56.08 22.28
CA ALA A 118 38.91 -56.09 22.10
C ALA A 118 38.53 -56.75 20.77
N GLU A 119 37.50 -57.61 20.78
CA GLU A 119 37.06 -58.38 19.60
C GLU A 119 35.55 -58.63 19.59
N GLY A 120 34.97 -58.73 18.40
CA GLY A 120 33.55 -59.06 18.20
C GLY A 120 33.24 -60.54 18.49
N VAL A 121 32.07 -60.82 19.09
CA VAL A 121 31.65 -62.17 19.49
C VAL A 121 30.75 -62.81 18.44
N GLY A 122 31.24 -63.87 17.79
CA GLY A 122 30.44 -64.68 16.88
C GLY A 122 29.95 -63.90 15.66
N GLU A 123 28.68 -64.08 15.30
CA GLU A 123 28.05 -63.30 14.22
C GLU A 123 27.74 -61.85 14.65
N LEU A 124 27.65 -61.62 15.96
CA LEU A 124 27.35 -60.33 16.60
C LEU A 124 28.60 -59.45 16.78
N GLY A 125 29.74 -59.82 16.19
CA GLY A 125 30.89 -58.92 16.05
C GLY A 125 30.65 -57.70 15.16
N THR A 126 29.45 -57.60 14.55
CA THR A 126 28.90 -56.43 13.87
C THR A 126 27.44 -56.26 14.29
N LEU A 127 26.84 -55.08 14.05
CA LEU A 127 25.42 -54.83 14.36
C LEU A 127 24.50 -55.67 13.45
N GLN A 128 23.95 -56.76 13.99
CA GLN A 128 23.03 -57.66 13.30
C GLN A 128 21.59 -57.35 13.71
N THR A 129 20.68 -57.27 12.74
CA THR A 129 19.23 -57.21 13.01
C THR A 129 18.76 -58.50 13.69
N VAL A 130 18.02 -58.36 14.79
CA VAL A 130 17.60 -59.48 15.67
C VAL A 130 16.58 -60.39 14.98
N GLY A 131 15.58 -59.83 14.29
CA GLY A 131 14.72 -60.56 13.35
C GLY A 131 13.80 -61.63 13.96
N SER A 132 13.56 -62.68 13.15
CA SER A 132 12.68 -63.82 13.46
C SER A 132 13.24 -64.73 14.55
N GLN A 133 12.42 -65.62 15.13
CA GLN A 133 12.88 -66.57 16.16
C GLN A 133 13.96 -67.54 15.65
N GLU A 134 13.98 -67.88 14.35
CA GLU A 134 15.07 -68.64 13.72
C GLU A 134 16.38 -67.83 13.74
N ASN A 135 16.33 -66.56 13.36
CA ASN A 135 17.50 -65.68 13.36
C ASN A 135 18.00 -65.40 14.79
N ARG A 136 17.09 -65.17 15.75
CA ARG A 136 17.41 -65.07 17.19
C ARG A 136 18.13 -66.31 17.68
N THR A 137 17.61 -67.49 17.35
CA THR A 137 18.22 -68.79 17.73
C THR A 137 19.64 -68.90 17.16
N ARG A 138 19.86 -68.53 15.89
CA ARG A 138 21.19 -68.48 15.27
C ARG A 138 22.14 -67.51 15.99
N LEU A 139 21.71 -66.26 16.21
CA LEU A 139 22.52 -65.22 16.87
C LEU A 139 22.87 -65.61 18.32
N ILE A 140 21.90 -66.13 19.07
CA ILE A 140 22.07 -66.65 20.44
C ILE A 140 23.05 -67.84 20.49
N GLN A 141 22.99 -68.74 19.51
CA GLN A 141 23.97 -69.83 19.37
C GLN A 141 25.37 -69.34 18.99
N SER A 142 25.49 -68.19 18.32
CA SER A 142 26.79 -67.59 17.99
C SER A 142 27.49 -66.94 19.20
N LEU A 143 26.75 -66.56 20.25
CA LEU A 143 27.30 -66.06 21.51
C LEU A 143 27.89 -67.19 22.35
N GLN A 144 29.14 -67.57 22.04
CA GLN A 144 29.91 -68.54 22.80
C GLN A 144 30.97 -67.86 23.70
N PRO A 145 31.03 -68.20 25.00
CA PRO A 145 32.04 -67.67 25.90
C PRO A 145 33.43 -68.23 25.57
N PRO A 146 34.51 -67.50 25.91
CA PRO A 146 35.87 -67.94 25.61
C PRO A 146 36.33 -69.07 26.54
N ASN A 147 36.93 -70.11 25.97
CA ASN A 147 37.44 -71.27 26.72
C ASN A 147 38.86 -71.07 27.29
N ASN A 148 39.40 -69.85 27.28
CA ASN A 148 40.83 -69.56 27.45
C ASN A 148 41.16 -68.47 28.50
N TYR A 149 40.31 -68.26 29.50
CA TYR A 149 40.49 -67.22 30.55
C TYR A 149 41.88 -67.11 31.20
N LEU A 150 42.61 -68.22 31.33
CA LEU A 150 43.96 -68.23 31.89
C LEU A 150 45.01 -67.42 31.09
N VAL A 151 44.70 -67.01 29.86
CA VAL A 151 45.53 -66.08 29.06
C VAL A 151 44.85 -64.74 28.77
N ARG A 152 43.62 -64.53 29.24
CA ARG A 152 42.93 -63.23 29.16
C ARG A 152 43.39 -62.36 30.32
N GLY A 153 43.74 -61.12 30.00
CA GLY A 153 44.53 -60.27 30.90
C GLY A 153 43.72 -59.16 31.57
N TYR A 154 44.08 -57.92 31.22
CA TYR A 154 43.62 -56.68 31.85
C TYR A 154 42.16 -56.34 31.52
N THR A 155 41.66 -55.26 32.12
CA THR A 155 40.30 -54.72 31.94
C THR A 155 40.38 -53.51 31.00
N ARG A 156 40.64 -53.73 29.71
CA ARG A 156 40.80 -52.65 28.71
C ARG A 156 39.47 -52.11 28.20
N MET A 157 38.71 -51.49 29.10
CA MET A 157 37.48 -50.76 28.76
C MET A 157 37.69 -49.78 27.61
N ASP A 158 38.87 -49.16 27.52
CA ASP A 158 39.22 -48.22 26.46
C ASP A 158 39.25 -48.85 25.06
N LEU A 159 39.61 -50.13 24.94
CA LEU A 159 39.53 -50.84 23.66
C LEU A 159 38.11 -51.31 23.34
N GLY A 160 37.33 -51.68 24.36
CA GLY A 160 35.90 -51.97 24.20
C GLY A 160 35.11 -50.76 23.72
N LEU A 161 35.34 -49.59 24.33
CA LEU A 161 34.68 -48.34 23.97
C LEU A 161 35.08 -47.82 22.57
N ASP A 162 36.35 -47.93 22.19
CA ASP A 162 36.79 -47.67 20.79
C ASP A 162 35.98 -48.51 19.79
N GLN A 163 35.86 -49.83 20.06
CA GLN A 163 35.21 -50.76 19.14
C GLN A 163 33.68 -50.56 19.11
N ALA A 164 33.05 -50.17 20.22
CA ALA A 164 31.65 -49.76 20.24
C ALA A 164 31.41 -48.47 19.46
N ALA A 165 32.27 -47.46 19.64
CA ALA A 165 32.20 -46.20 18.91
C ALA A 165 32.35 -46.40 17.39
N ALA A 166 33.25 -47.30 16.96
CA ALA A 166 33.39 -47.66 15.55
C ALA A 166 32.12 -48.32 14.99
N LEU A 167 31.60 -49.35 15.67
CA LEU A 167 30.40 -50.08 15.23
C LEU A 167 29.16 -49.19 15.12
N LEU A 168 28.94 -48.28 16.08
CA LEU A 168 27.77 -47.39 16.08
C LEU A 168 27.88 -46.29 15.02
N ASN A 169 29.09 -45.78 14.75
CA ASN A 169 29.33 -44.81 13.67
C ASN A 169 29.19 -45.44 12.27
N ASP A 170 29.72 -46.66 12.05
CA ASP A 170 29.57 -47.37 10.77
C ASP A 170 28.10 -47.71 10.43
N ALA A 171 27.24 -47.87 11.45
CA ALA A 171 25.84 -48.24 11.30
C ALA A 171 24.84 -47.07 11.42
N ARG A 172 25.33 -45.84 11.64
CA ARG A 172 24.53 -44.69 12.10
C ARG A 172 23.39 -44.33 11.15
N GLN A 173 22.18 -44.24 11.68
CA GLN A 173 20.96 -44.01 10.91
C GLN A 173 19.98 -43.11 11.68
N THR A 174 19.42 -42.10 10.99
CA THR A 174 18.41 -41.19 11.55
C THR A 174 17.18 -41.94 12.06
N GLY A 175 16.74 -41.61 13.28
CA GLY A 175 15.56 -42.23 13.91
C GLY A 175 15.81 -43.54 14.65
N ARG A 176 17.07 -43.98 14.81
CA ARG A 176 17.45 -45.12 15.67
C ARG A 176 18.22 -44.62 16.89
N GLY A 177 17.77 -44.98 18.09
CA GLY A 177 18.50 -44.71 19.33
C GLY A 177 19.73 -45.63 19.45
N GLN A 178 20.86 -45.11 19.93
CA GLN A 178 22.13 -45.84 20.00
C GLN A 178 22.62 -46.00 21.45
N TYR A 179 22.93 -47.24 21.84
CA TYR A 179 23.23 -47.61 23.23
C TYR A 179 24.47 -48.50 23.35
N VAL A 180 25.22 -48.32 24.43
CA VAL A 180 26.32 -49.20 24.83
C VAL A 180 26.03 -49.74 26.23
N LEU A 181 25.98 -51.06 26.41
CA LEU A 181 25.87 -51.69 27.73
C LEU A 181 27.27 -52.15 28.15
N LEU A 182 27.88 -51.50 29.14
CA LEU A 182 29.25 -51.80 29.61
C LEU A 182 29.18 -52.69 30.85
N LEU A 183 29.39 -54.00 30.69
CA LEU A 183 29.39 -54.97 31.78
C LEU A 183 30.82 -55.33 32.21
N THR A 184 31.17 -55.02 33.46
CA THR A 184 32.50 -55.20 34.09
C THR A 184 32.39 -55.72 35.52
N ASP A 185 33.43 -56.36 36.07
CA ASP A 185 33.54 -56.67 37.52
C ASP A 185 34.49 -55.77 38.32
N GLY A 186 35.01 -54.71 37.70
CA GLY A 186 35.86 -53.77 38.40
C GLY A 186 36.42 -52.60 37.61
N GLU A 187 37.47 -52.05 38.19
CA GLU A 187 38.24 -50.89 37.73
C GLU A 187 39.02 -51.15 36.42
N PRO A 188 39.12 -50.17 35.51
CA PRO A 188 39.94 -50.29 34.31
C PRO A 188 41.41 -50.53 34.67
N SER A 189 42.04 -51.48 33.97
CA SER A 189 43.43 -51.89 34.20
C SER A 189 44.19 -52.08 32.89
N THR A 190 45.52 -51.97 32.94
CA THR A 190 46.42 -52.02 31.78
C THR A 190 47.85 -52.40 32.19
N GLN A 191 48.70 -52.78 31.23
CA GLN A 191 50.16 -52.92 31.41
C GLN A 191 50.88 -51.55 31.51
N GLY A 192 50.23 -50.47 31.03
CA GLY A 192 50.78 -49.11 31.00
C GLY A 192 50.47 -48.29 32.25
N VAL A 193 50.45 -46.96 32.10
CA VAL A 193 50.09 -46.06 33.20
C VAL A 193 48.57 -45.99 33.32
N GLN A 194 48.00 -46.49 34.42
CA GLN A 194 46.54 -46.58 34.61
C GLN A 194 45.81 -45.23 34.51
N SER A 195 46.46 -44.10 34.83
CA SER A 195 45.87 -42.77 34.67
C SER A 195 45.73 -42.33 33.21
N GLU A 196 46.59 -42.78 32.30
CA GLU A 196 46.45 -42.54 30.85
C GLU A 196 45.21 -43.28 30.32
N GLN A 197 45.01 -44.51 30.78
CA GLN A 197 43.83 -45.30 30.44
C GLN A 197 42.54 -44.69 30.97
N ARG A 198 42.49 -44.30 32.26
CA ARG A 198 41.32 -43.62 32.84
C ARG A 198 40.98 -42.34 32.08
N ALA A 199 41.97 -41.49 31.77
CA ALA A 199 41.75 -40.26 31.00
C ALA A 199 41.20 -40.54 29.58
N ARG A 200 41.70 -41.59 28.91
CA ARG A 200 41.20 -42.03 27.60
C ARG A 200 39.75 -42.51 27.67
N ILE A 201 39.37 -43.23 28.73
CA ILE A 201 37.98 -43.66 28.95
C ILE A 201 37.08 -42.43 29.16
N THR A 202 37.50 -41.44 29.96
CA THR A 202 36.78 -40.18 30.12
C THR A 202 36.54 -39.47 28.78
N GLU A 203 37.57 -39.38 27.93
CA GLU A 203 37.48 -38.80 26.57
C GLU A 203 36.51 -39.58 25.66
N GLN A 204 36.59 -40.91 25.66
CA GLN A 204 35.70 -41.78 24.87
C GLN A 204 34.24 -41.69 25.34
N LEU A 205 33.99 -41.65 26.65
CA LEU A 205 32.66 -41.48 27.22
C LEU A 205 32.08 -40.11 26.85
N GLN A 206 32.88 -39.04 26.89
CA GLN A 206 32.48 -37.70 26.44
C GLN A 206 32.17 -37.65 24.94
N GLN A 207 32.98 -38.32 24.10
CA GLN A 207 32.74 -38.41 22.66
C GLN A 207 31.44 -39.17 22.36
N LEU A 208 31.22 -40.34 22.96
CA LEU A 208 29.97 -41.10 22.84
C LEU A 208 28.76 -40.26 23.31
N GLN A 209 28.91 -39.53 24.42
CA GLN A 209 27.90 -38.61 24.94
C GLN A 209 27.56 -37.46 23.98
N ALA A 210 28.54 -36.95 23.24
CA ALA A 210 28.37 -35.92 22.21
C ALA A 210 27.84 -36.48 20.87
N ASP A 211 28.01 -37.79 20.64
CA ASP A 211 27.46 -38.52 19.49
C ASP A 211 26.00 -39.02 19.70
N ASP A 212 25.33 -38.57 20.77
CA ASP A 212 24.00 -39.04 21.24
C ASP A 212 23.94 -40.56 21.57
N VAL A 213 25.10 -41.19 21.79
CA VAL A 213 25.18 -42.58 22.27
C VAL A 213 25.13 -42.60 23.80
N PHE A 214 24.19 -43.37 24.36
CA PHE A 214 24.10 -43.52 25.82
C PHE A 214 24.83 -44.78 26.31
N VAL A 215 25.79 -44.61 27.22
CA VAL A 215 26.54 -45.71 27.85
C VAL A 215 25.90 -46.06 29.19
N MET A 216 25.55 -47.33 29.38
CA MET A 216 24.96 -47.91 30.58
C MET A 216 25.97 -48.82 31.28
N PRO A 217 26.73 -48.32 32.27
CA PRO A 217 27.64 -49.15 33.05
C PRO A 217 26.86 -50.08 33.98
N VAL A 218 27.11 -51.39 33.83
CA VAL A 218 26.63 -52.44 34.72
C VAL A 218 27.84 -53.04 35.44
N VAL A 219 27.89 -52.90 36.75
CA VAL A 219 28.98 -53.46 37.57
C VAL A 219 28.48 -54.73 38.25
N LEU A 220 29.11 -55.85 37.91
CA LEU A 220 28.90 -57.13 38.55
C LEU A 220 29.74 -57.20 39.83
N CYS A 221 29.09 -57.06 40.96
CA CYS A 221 29.77 -56.96 42.25
C CYS A 221 30.31 -58.32 42.69
N ASN A 222 31.55 -58.33 43.19
CA ASN A 222 32.20 -59.56 43.64
C ASN A 222 31.54 -60.11 44.92
N PRO A 223 31.14 -61.39 44.99
CA PRO A 223 30.43 -61.96 46.15
C PRO A 223 31.18 -61.91 47.49
N SER A 224 32.49 -61.67 47.49
CA SER A 224 33.32 -61.58 48.71
C SER A 224 33.88 -60.19 48.99
N ALA A 225 33.96 -59.31 47.98
CA ALA A 225 34.57 -57.98 48.10
C ALA A 225 33.61 -56.80 47.88
N GLY A 226 32.41 -57.03 47.33
CA GLY A 226 31.46 -55.96 46.99
C GLY A 226 31.63 -55.43 45.56
N CYS A 227 31.03 -54.28 45.27
CA CYS A 227 31.14 -53.61 43.99
C CYS A 227 32.48 -52.84 43.92
N ALA A 228 33.09 -52.77 42.74
CA ALA A 228 34.33 -52.03 42.49
C ALA A 228 34.10 -51.04 41.35
N ASP A 229 33.55 -49.89 41.71
CA ASP A 229 32.93 -48.94 40.79
C ASP A 229 33.26 -47.48 41.10
N ASP A 230 34.37 -47.22 41.80
CA ASP A 230 34.83 -45.87 42.15
C ASP A 230 34.98 -45.00 40.90
N PHE A 231 35.75 -45.44 39.91
CA PHE A 231 35.98 -44.67 38.68
C PHE A 231 34.70 -44.49 37.85
N LEU A 232 33.84 -45.50 37.78
CA LEU A 232 32.58 -45.39 37.05
C LEU A 232 31.60 -44.46 37.77
N SER A 233 31.63 -44.41 39.11
CA SER A 233 30.86 -43.45 39.91
C SER A 233 31.47 -42.03 39.90
N GLU A 234 32.75 -41.88 39.53
CA GLU A 234 33.37 -40.59 39.19
C GLU A 234 32.95 -40.11 37.78
N GLN A 235 32.76 -41.02 36.80
CA GLN A 235 32.42 -40.65 35.42
C GLN A 235 30.91 -40.50 35.17
N PHE A 236 30.08 -41.26 35.90
CA PHE A 236 28.62 -41.29 35.74
C PHE A 236 27.94 -40.87 37.04
N PRO A 237 26.84 -40.08 37.00
CA PRO A 237 26.08 -39.75 38.19
C PRO A 237 25.59 -41.00 38.93
N GLU A 238 25.54 -40.95 40.27
CA GLU A 238 25.47 -42.13 41.18
C GLU A 238 24.36 -43.15 40.88
N GLU A 239 23.17 -42.70 40.43
CA GLU A 239 22.02 -43.56 40.06
C GLU A 239 22.18 -44.27 38.71
N SER A 240 23.16 -43.86 37.89
CA SER A 240 23.37 -44.35 36.52
C SER A 240 24.30 -45.58 36.46
N VAL A 241 25.00 -45.89 37.56
CA VAL A 241 25.86 -47.08 37.68
C VAL A 241 25.03 -48.24 38.24
N LEU A 242 24.69 -49.19 37.38
CA LEU A 242 23.75 -50.26 37.68
C LEU A 242 24.49 -51.45 38.32
N ARG A 243 24.27 -51.65 39.62
CA ARG A 243 25.01 -52.62 40.43
C ARG A 243 24.26 -53.96 40.50
N ALA A 244 24.89 -55.03 40.05
CA ALA A 244 24.38 -56.39 40.13
C ALA A 244 25.10 -57.16 41.25
N THR A 245 24.43 -57.42 42.38
CA THR A 245 25.08 -58.05 43.54
C THR A 245 25.25 -59.57 43.40
N ASN A 246 24.58 -60.16 42.41
CA ASN A 246 24.53 -61.60 42.15
C ASN A 246 24.05 -61.88 40.71
N ALA A 247 24.09 -63.15 40.34
CA ALA A 247 23.65 -63.68 39.06
C ALA A 247 22.25 -63.22 38.62
N GLN A 248 21.30 -63.15 39.55
CA GLN A 248 19.90 -62.89 39.25
C GLN A 248 19.56 -61.40 39.26
N ASP A 249 20.28 -60.61 40.07
CA ASP A 249 20.31 -59.15 39.94
C ASP A 249 20.80 -58.74 38.55
N LEU A 250 21.83 -59.38 38.00
CA LEU A 250 22.36 -59.05 36.66
C LEU A 250 21.28 -59.20 35.57
N LEU A 251 20.52 -60.30 35.61
CA LEU A 251 19.43 -60.59 34.67
C LEU A 251 18.28 -59.58 34.82
N ARG A 252 17.94 -59.21 36.08
CA ARG A 252 16.95 -58.17 36.36
C ARG A 252 17.42 -56.80 35.87
N VAL A 253 18.70 -56.45 36.05
CA VAL A 253 19.31 -55.21 35.58
C VAL A 253 19.29 -55.13 34.06
N PHE A 254 19.71 -56.17 33.34
CA PHE A 254 19.66 -56.20 31.87
C PHE A 254 18.23 -56.08 31.33
N THR A 255 17.26 -56.73 31.98
CA THR A 255 15.84 -56.58 31.61
C THR A 255 15.31 -55.19 31.96
N GLY A 256 15.75 -54.60 33.08
CA GLY A 256 15.44 -53.23 33.47
C GLY A 256 16.01 -52.18 32.52
N ILE A 257 17.21 -52.41 31.97
CA ILE A 257 17.82 -51.60 30.90
C ILE A 257 16.97 -51.67 29.65
N LEU A 258 16.65 -52.88 29.15
CA LEU A 258 15.81 -53.03 27.98
C LEU A 258 14.43 -52.40 28.19
N ALA A 259 13.86 -52.52 29.39
CA ALA A 259 12.63 -51.86 29.78
C ALA A 259 12.76 -50.33 29.83
N ALA A 260 13.88 -49.77 30.26
CA ALA A 260 14.11 -48.32 30.24
C ALA A 260 14.24 -47.78 28.81
N ILE A 261 14.85 -48.55 27.90
CA ILE A 261 15.03 -48.19 26.49
C ILE A 261 13.71 -48.35 25.69
N LYS A 262 12.93 -49.42 25.91
CA LYS A 262 11.72 -49.73 25.13
C LYS A 262 10.44 -49.33 25.87
N PRO A 263 9.67 -48.32 25.39
CA PRO A 263 8.61 -47.69 26.17
C PRO A 263 7.39 -48.61 26.40
N ASP A 264 7.24 -49.67 25.61
CA ASP A 264 6.21 -50.71 25.72
C ASP A 264 6.55 -51.84 26.72
N ARG A 265 7.73 -51.80 27.38
CA ARG A 265 8.23 -52.92 28.22
C ARG A 265 8.31 -52.57 29.71
N ALA A 266 7.64 -53.35 30.57
CA ALA A 266 7.63 -53.15 32.04
C ALA A 266 8.10 -54.41 32.80
N VAL A 267 8.95 -54.25 33.83
CA VAL A 267 9.44 -55.36 34.66
C VAL A 267 8.63 -55.47 35.95
N ASN A 268 8.03 -56.63 36.19
CA ASN A 268 7.36 -56.97 37.45
C ASN A 268 8.17 -57.97 38.28
N THR A 269 8.43 -57.59 39.54
CA THR A 269 9.01 -58.45 40.59
C THR A 269 8.05 -58.68 41.76
N GLY A 270 6.78 -58.25 41.66
CA GLY A 270 5.78 -58.38 42.69
C GLY A 270 5.47 -59.84 43.02
N ARG A 271 5.39 -60.14 44.33
CA ARG A 271 5.16 -61.49 44.86
C ARG A 271 4.10 -61.48 45.96
N ASP A 272 3.41 -62.59 46.13
CA ASP A 272 2.46 -62.80 47.22
C ASP A 272 3.10 -63.32 48.51
N GLY A 273 2.29 -63.48 49.57
CA GLY A 273 2.71 -64.04 50.85
C GLY A 273 3.10 -65.53 50.83
N ALA A 274 2.92 -66.24 49.71
CA ALA A 274 3.47 -67.57 49.47
C ALA A 274 4.78 -67.53 48.65
N GLY A 275 5.19 -66.34 48.20
CA GLY A 275 6.39 -66.11 47.40
C GLY A 275 6.21 -66.32 45.90
N ALA A 276 5.02 -66.62 45.39
CA ALA A 276 4.78 -66.73 43.95
C ALA A 276 4.78 -65.33 43.30
N LEU A 277 5.28 -65.21 42.07
CA LEU A 277 5.13 -63.97 41.29
C LEU A 277 3.65 -63.72 41.04
N GLN A 278 3.20 -62.47 41.21
CA GLN A 278 1.85 -62.05 40.86
C GLN A 278 1.87 -60.78 40.01
N LEU A 279 0.89 -60.65 39.11
CA LEU A 279 0.55 -59.42 38.39
C LEU A 279 -0.92 -59.46 37.97
N THR A 280 -1.53 -58.28 37.80
CA THR A 280 -2.89 -58.15 37.28
C THR A 280 -2.83 -57.38 35.97
N THR A 281 -3.48 -57.90 34.93
CA THR A 281 -3.59 -57.22 33.63
C THR A 281 -5.02 -56.72 33.40
N ARG A 282 -5.17 -55.54 32.81
CA ARG A 282 -6.46 -54.95 32.40
C ARG A 282 -6.48 -54.74 30.88
N ASP A 283 -7.66 -54.79 30.26
CA ASP A 283 -7.77 -54.70 28.80
C ASP A 283 -7.21 -53.37 28.21
N PRO A 284 -7.39 -52.18 28.84
CA PRO A 284 -6.78 -50.93 28.35
C PRO A 284 -5.24 -50.95 28.30
N GLN A 285 -4.58 -51.80 29.09
CA GLN A 285 -3.12 -51.91 29.08
C GLN A 285 -2.59 -52.53 27.77
N GLY A 286 -3.45 -53.22 26.99
CA GLY A 286 -3.09 -53.80 25.69
C GLY A 286 -1.91 -54.78 25.77
N VAL A 287 -1.92 -55.72 26.73
CA VAL A 287 -0.77 -56.60 26.99
C VAL A 287 -0.54 -57.57 25.83
N GLN A 288 0.60 -57.42 25.15
CA GLN A 288 1.00 -58.15 23.93
C GLN A 288 1.91 -59.35 24.21
N GLN A 289 2.63 -59.35 25.36
CA GLN A 289 3.51 -60.44 25.78
C GLN A 289 3.64 -60.48 27.31
N LEU A 290 3.66 -61.69 27.88
CA LEU A 290 4.28 -61.95 29.19
C LEU A 290 5.50 -62.84 28.99
N ALA A 291 6.63 -62.53 29.60
CA ALA A 291 7.85 -63.33 29.55
C ALA A 291 8.39 -63.55 30.97
N TYR A 292 8.26 -64.79 31.47
CA TYR A 292 8.77 -65.22 32.76
C TYR A 292 10.23 -65.63 32.60
N VAL A 293 11.13 -64.86 33.24
CA VAL A 293 12.57 -65.16 33.30
C VAL A 293 12.87 -65.80 34.64
N THR A 294 13.44 -67.00 34.62
CA THR A 294 13.80 -67.76 35.82
C THR A 294 15.18 -68.40 35.66
N PRO A 295 15.85 -68.80 36.75
CA PRO A 295 16.89 -69.81 36.69
C PRO A 295 16.41 -71.05 35.93
N ARG A 296 17.32 -71.81 35.32
CA ARG A 296 16.97 -72.99 34.51
C ARG A 296 16.18 -74.03 35.31
N GLY A 297 15.04 -74.46 34.77
CA GLY A 297 14.07 -75.33 35.45
C GLY A 297 13.26 -74.63 36.55
N GLY A 298 13.39 -73.32 36.71
CA GLY A 298 12.87 -72.58 37.86
C GLY A 298 11.40 -72.20 37.80
N LEU A 299 10.75 -72.23 36.65
CA LEU A 299 9.31 -71.98 36.51
C LEU A 299 8.50 -73.27 36.71
N LEU A 300 7.68 -73.32 37.76
CA LEU A 300 6.96 -74.53 38.18
C LEU A 300 5.52 -74.59 37.64
N SER A 301 4.82 -73.44 37.57
CA SER A 301 3.51 -73.31 36.91
C SER A 301 3.11 -71.85 36.74
N VAL A 302 2.40 -71.54 35.66
CA VAL A 302 1.71 -70.25 35.45
C VAL A 302 0.20 -70.48 35.57
N ARG A 303 -0.52 -69.50 36.10
CA ARG A 303 -1.98 -69.47 36.19
C ARG A 303 -2.51 -68.08 35.86
N ARG A 304 -3.71 -68.02 35.27
CA ARG A 304 -4.54 -66.83 35.14
C ARG A 304 -5.89 -67.11 35.77
N ASP A 305 -6.34 -66.26 36.69
CA ASP A 305 -7.59 -66.41 37.45
C ASP A 305 -7.73 -67.78 38.17
N GLY A 306 -6.58 -68.35 38.55
CA GLY A 306 -6.45 -69.69 39.15
C GLY A 306 -6.43 -70.86 38.14
N ALA A 307 -6.83 -70.66 36.89
CA ALA A 307 -6.73 -71.66 35.83
C ALA A 307 -5.28 -71.79 35.31
N PRO A 308 -4.77 -73.01 35.02
CA PRO A 308 -3.40 -73.21 34.55
C PRO A 308 -3.20 -72.70 33.11
N ILE A 309 -2.08 -72.04 32.88
CA ILE A 309 -1.61 -71.59 31.55
C ILE A 309 -0.28 -72.33 31.25
N LEU A 310 -0.08 -72.71 29.98
CA LEU A 310 1.14 -73.40 29.52
C LEU A 310 1.99 -72.42 28.68
N PRO A 311 2.99 -71.75 29.26
CA PRO A 311 3.87 -70.87 28.51
C PRO A 311 4.79 -71.64 27.56
N GLU A 312 5.14 -71.02 26.44
CA GLU A 312 6.12 -71.53 25.48
C GLU A 312 7.54 -71.19 25.94
N ARG A 313 8.46 -72.16 25.95
CA ARG A 313 9.87 -71.89 26.25
C ARG A 313 10.55 -71.33 25.00
N VAL A 314 10.91 -70.04 25.04
CA VAL A 314 11.52 -69.32 23.92
C VAL A 314 13.05 -69.30 23.99
N LEU A 315 13.63 -69.42 25.19
CA LEU A 315 15.08 -69.60 25.40
C LEU A 315 15.32 -70.67 26.47
N GLU A 316 16.21 -71.61 26.13
CA GLU A 316 16.87 -72.52 27.07
C GLU A 316 18.38 -72.23 27.04
N ASP A 317 18.89 -71.65 28.12
CA ASP A 317 20.29 -71.29 28.33
C ASP A 317 20.88 -72.17 29.46
N PRO A 318 22.21 -72.34 29.58
CA PRO A 318 22.80 -73.11 30.67
C PRO A 318 22.36 -72.65 32.07
N ASN A 319 22.12 -71.35 32.27
CA ASN A 319 21.78 -70.73 33.56
C ASN A 319 20.30 -70.35 33.70
N ILE A 320 19.61 -70.01 32.60
CA ILE A 320 18.25 -69.45 32.62
C ILE A 320 17.26 -70.17 31.68
N ASP A 321 15.98 -70.13 32.03
CA ASP A 321 14.87 -70.38 31.09
C ASP A 321 14.09 -69.07 30.89
N VAL A 322 13.68 -68.79 29.66
CA VAL A 322 12.65 -67.76 29.35
C VAL A 322 11.42 -68.46 28.79
N ASN A 323 10.29 -68.29 29.47
CA ASN A 323 9.02 -68.91 29.11
C ASN A 323 7.97 -67.82 28.91
N SER A 324 7.32 -67.76 27.76
CA SER A 324 6.47 -66.65 27.34
C SER A 324 5.02 -67.08 27.10
N VAL A 325 4.09 -66.14 27.31
CA VAL A 325 2.68 -66.26 26.92
C VAL A 325 2.40 -65.14 25.92
N ILE A 326 1.84 -65.51 24.77
CA ILE A 326 1.56 -64.64 23.61
C ILE A 326 0.23 -65.05 22.95
N GLY A 327 -0.33 -64.17 22.11
CA GLY A 327 -1.54 -64.44 21.34
C GLY A 327 -2.78 -64.71 22.19
N GLU A 328 -3.65 -65.61 21.74
CA GLU A 328 -4.96 -65.92 22.36
C GLU A 328 -4.92 -66.38 23.83
N GLN A 329 -3.74 -66.71 24.37
CA GLN A 329 -3.58 -67.04 25.79
C GLN A 329 -3.50 -65.80 26.69
N LEU A 330 -3.23 -64.62 26.13
CA LEU A 330 -3.26 -63.34 26.84
C LEU A 330 -4.69 -62.78 26.92
N ALA A 331 -5.04 -62.27 28.08
CA ALA A 331 -6.26 -61.49 28.35
C ALA A 331 -6.07 -60.75 29.68
N ALA A 332 -6.98 -59.83 30.02
CA ALA A 332 -7.12 -59.34 31.39
C ALA A 332 -7.33 -60.49 32.40
N GLY A 333 -6.89 -60.28 33.64
CA GLY A 333 -7.00 -61.25 34.72
C GLY A 333 -5.88 -61.16 35.76
N ALA A 334 -6.01 -61.95 36.83
CA ALA A 334 -5.01 -62.08 37.88
C ALA A 334 -4.05 -63.25 37.58
N TRP A 335 -2.79 -62.93 37.28
CA TRP A 335 -1.75 -63.88 36.95
C TRP A 335 -0.92 -64.26 38.18
N SER A 336 -0.59 -65.55 38.29
CA SER A 336 0.30 -66.09 39.32
C SER A 336 1.27 -67.09 38.72
N ALA A 337 2.57 -66.92 38.98
CA ALA A 337 3.63 -67.83 38.54
C ALA A 337 4.44 -68.35 39.73
N ASN A 338 4.36 -69.66 39.95
CA ASN A 338 5.13 -70.34 41.00
C ASN A 338 6.55 -70.57 40.49
N THR A 339 7.55 -70.09 41.22
CA THR A 339 8.97 -70.26 40.91
C THR A 339 9.67 -71.06 42.01
N ILE A 340 10.77 -71.76 41.67
CA ILE A 340 11.53 -72.58 42.62
C ILE A 340 12.22 -71.77 43.73
N ASP A 341 12.53 -70.51 43.43
CA ASP A 341 13.09 -69.52 44.35
C ASP A 341 12.46 -68.14 44.11
N LEU A 342 12.93 -67.13 44.84
CA LEU A 342 12.43 -65.75 44.78
C LEU A 342 13.09 -64.88 43.69
N SER A 343 13.98 -65.45 42.86
CA SER A 343 14.88 -64.69 41.98
C SER A 343 14.30 -64.39 40.58
N GLY A 344 13.34 -65.20 40.12
CA GLY A 344 12.67 -64.96 38.84
C GLY A 344 11.83 -63.68 38.82
N PHE A 345 11.50 -63.20 37.63
CA PHE A 345 10.67 -62.01 37.39
C PHE A 345 9.86 -62.15 36.09
N THR A 346 8.94 -61.22 35.84
CA THR A 346 8.17 -61.18 34.58
C THR A 346 8.45 -59.88 33.84
N LEU A 347 8.81 -59.95 32.56
CA LEU A 347 8.67 -58.81 31.65
C LEU A 347 7.26 -58.83 31.03
N VAL A 348 6.61 -57.68 31.03
CA VAL A 348 5.34 -57.41 30.36
C VAL A 348 5.60 -56.53 29.15
N GLN A 349 5.05 -56.89 27.98
CA GLN A 349 4.89 -55.96 26.86
C GLN A 349 3.46 -55.44 26.88
N ALA A 350 3.28 -54.13 26.88
CA ALA A 350 2.02 -53.43 26.91
C ALA A 350 1.98 -52.43 25.75
N GLU A 351 0.88 -52.42 25.00
CA GLU A 351 0.65 -51.41 23.96
C GLU A 351 0.50 -50.01 24.56
N SER A 352 0.10 -49.92 25.84
CA SER A 352 -0.11 -48.67 26.56
C SER A 352 1.05 -48.28 27.49
N TYR A 353 1.41 -47.00 27.50
CA TYR A 353 2.43 -46.41 28.36
C TYR A 353 2.35 -44.86 28.41
N PRO A 354 2.85 -44.21 29.47
CA PRO A 354 2.88 -42.75 29.56
C PRO A 354 4.08 -42.18 28.79
N PHE A 355 3.86 -41.24 27.87
CA PHE A 355 4.90 -40.61 27.05
C PHE A 355 5.15 -39.15 27.45
N LEU A 356 6.42 -38.79 27.67
CA LEU A 356 6.84 -37.41 27.98
C LEU A 356 7.04 -36.60 26.68
N LEU A 357 6.36 -35.45 26.60
CA LEU A 357 6.34 -34.55 25.43
C LEU A 357 7.11 -33.25 25.68
N ASN A 358 6.97 -32.64 26.87
CA ASN A 358 7.76 -31.49 27.28
C ASN A 358 8.41 -31.75 28.66
N PRO A 359 9.73 -31.54 28.83
CA PRO A 359 10.70 -31.24 27.77
C PRO A 359 10.72 -32.32 26.69
N PRO A 360 11.13 -32.01 25.45
CA PRO A 360 11.21 -32.98 24.36
C PRO A 360 12.41 -33.92 24.54
N PRO A 361 12.37 -35.13 23.94
CA PRO A 361 13.54 -36.00 23.87
C PRO A 361 14.65 -35.35 23.06
N SER A 362 15.91 -35.39 23.54
CA SER A 362 17.07 -34.83 22.80
C SER A 362 17.23 -35.47 21.41
N ILE A 363 16.96 -36.77 21.28
CA ILE A 363 16.90 -37.44 19.98
C ILE A 363 15.48 -37.33 19.41
N ALA A 364 15.32 -36.58 18.32
CA ALA A 364 14.03 -36.38 17.64
C ALA A 364 13.36 -37.71 17.25
N GLY A 365 12.08 -37.85 17.58
CA GLY A 365 11.28 -39.06 17.31
C GLY A 365 11.58 -40.27 18.21
N SER A 366 12.64 -40.23 19.04
CA SER A 366 13.01 -41.35 19.91
C SER A 366 12.36 -41.25 21.29
N PRO A 367 11.40 -42.12 21.65
CA PRO A 367 10.87 -42.21 23.01
C PRO A 367 11.89 -42.81 23.99
N ALA A 368 12.93 -43.43 23.45
CA ALA A 368 14.03 -44.06 24.14
C ALA A 368 15.18 -43.08 24.43
N SER A 369 15.01 -41.79 24.11
CA SER A 369 15.97 -40.73 24.42
C SER A 369 16.21 -40.68 25.93
N VAL A 370 17.48 -40.76 26.35
CA VAL A 370 17.83 -40.83 27.77
C VAL A 370 18.00 -39.43 28.39
N ARG A 371 18.01 -38.38 27.57
CA ARG A 371 18.12 -36.98 27.99
C ARG A 371 16.94 -36.15 27.51
N TYR A 372 16.54 -35.24 28.39
CA TYR A 372 15.47 -34.27 28.24
C TYR A 372 15.98 -32.94 28.80
N TYR A 373 16.00 -31.92 27.95
CA TYR A 373 16.64 -30.64 28.25
C TYR A 373 15.59 -29.55 28.46
N PRO A 374 15.19 -29.23 29.69
CA PRO A 374 14.49 -27.99 29.98
C PRO A 374 15.49 -26.83 29.99
N ALA A 375 15.16 -25.73 29.31
CA ALA A 375 15.80 -24.46 29.61
C ALA A 375 15.28 -23.90 30.95
N GLY A 376 16.11 -23.11 31.64
CA GLY A 376 15.71 -22.47 32.89
C GLY A 376 15.56 -23.42 34.09
N SER A 377 14.61 -23.12 35.00
CA SER A 377 14.59 -23.68 36.36
C SER A 377 13.24 -24.19 36.88
N ARG A 378 12.18 -24.21 36.07
CA ARG A 378 10.90 -24.87 36.35
C ARG A 378 10.27 -25.39 35.05
N PRO A 379 10.40 -26.69 34.73
CA PRO A 379 9.84 -27.27 33.52
C PRO A 379 8.32 -27.42 33.63
N LEU A 380 7.58 -27.14 32.55
CA LEU A 380 6.24 -27.66 32.36
C LEU A 380 6.37 -29.12 31.91
N ILE A 381 5.98 -30.07 32.76
CA ILE A 381 5.91 -31.48 32.41
C ILE A 381 4.61 -31.69 31.63
N LEU A 382 4.73 -31.84 30.31
CA LEU A 382 3.63 -32.20 29.42
C LEU A 382 3.78 -33.67 29.00
N ALA A 383 2.73 -34.46 29.16
CA ALA A 383 2.73 -35.88 28.84
C ALA A 383 1.39 -36.32 28.24
N LYS A 384 1.34 -37.53 27.67
CA LYS A 384 0.08 -38.19 27.27
C LYS A 384 0.16 -39.70 27.49
N GLY A 385 -0.98 -40.36 27.53
CA GLY A 385 -1.04 -41.80 27.31
C GLY A 385 -0.80 -42.14 25.83
N VAL A 386 -0.27 -43.33 25.60
CA VAL A 386 -0.21 -43.99 24.28
C VAL A 386 -0.92 -45.34 24.42
N GLY A 387 -1.40 -45.91 23.31
CA GLY A 387 -2.10 -47.20 23.28
C GLY A 387 -3.55 -47.16 23.76
N PRO A 388 -4.20 -48.33 23.95
CA PRO A 388 -5.60 -48.45 24.37
C PRO A 388 -5.99 -47.89 25.76
N ALA A 389 -5.06 -47.31 26.51
CA ALA A 389 -5.29 -46.57 27.76
C ALA A 389 -4.89 -45.09 27.66
N ALA A 390 -4.90 -44.50 26.46
CA ALA A 390 -4.45 -43.12 26.23
C ALA A 390 -5.21 -42.08 27.09
N ASP A 391 -6.47 -42.35 27.40
CA ASP A 391 -7.38 -41.53 28.20
C ASP A 391 -7.16 -41.64 29.72
N GLU A 392 -6.50 -42.71 30.19
CA GLU A 392 -6.31 -42.99 31.62
C GLU A 392 -5.51 -41.88 32.34
N PRO A 393 -5.75 -41.68 33.66
CA PRO A 393 -5.03 -40.68 34.43
C PRO A 393 -3.52 -40.95 34.47
N ILE A 394 -2.73 -39.88 34.29
CA ILE A 394 -1.27 -39.93 34.44
C ILE A 394 -0.89 -39.42 35.83
N PHE A 395 -0.11 -40.19 36.58
CA PHE A 395 0.40 -39.82 37.90
C PHE A 395 1.89 -39.49 37.84
N TYR A 396 2.22 -38.22 38.09
CA TYR A 396 3.57 -37.79 38.38
C TYR A 396 4.01 -38.33 39.74
N ASN A 397 5.22 -38.90 39.77
CA ASN A 397 5.87 -39.58 40.89
C ASN A 397 4.98 -40.58 41.65
N GLY A 398 4.00 -41.17 40.96
CA GLY A 398 3.07 -42.18 41.50
C GLY A 398 2.07 -41.66 42.54
N ASN A 399 1.94 -40.33 42.72
CA ASN A 399 1.07 -39.75 43.74
C ASN A 399 0.32 -38.47 43.32
N THR A 400 0.77 -37.78 42.27
CA THR A 400 0.25 -36.48 41.86
C THR A 400 -0.42 -36.63 40.49
N GLN A 401 -1.75 -36.64 40.44
CA GLN A 401 -2.47 -36.72 39.16
C GLN A 401 -2.21 -35.45 38.33
N MET A 402 -1.66 -35.63 37.13
CA MET A 402 -1.48 -34.55 36.16
C MET A 402 -2.84 -34.10 35.62
N GLN A 403 -3.01 -32.79 35.44
CA GLN A 403 -4.29 -32.22 35.04
C GLN A 403 -4.48 -32.32 33.52
N PRO A 404 -5.71 -32.51 33.01
CA PRO A 404 -5.99 -32.34 31.59
C PRO A 404 -5.54 -30.96 31.10
N PHE A 405 -4.93 -30.89 29.91
CA PHE A 405 -4.37 -29.65 29.36
C PHE A 405 -4.36 -29.76 27.84
N GLY A 406 -4.94 -28.81 27.11
CA GLY A 406 -5.09 -28.96 25.66
C GLY A 406 -6.13 -30.02 25.25
N ARG A 407 -6.08 -30.43 23.99
CA ARG A 407 -6.85 -31.54 23.40
C ARG A 407 -6.01 -32.83 23.35
N ASP A 408 -6.53 -33.89 22.74
CA ASP A 408 -5.78 -35.10 22.38
C ASP A 408 -5.08 -35.83 23.55
N ASP A 409 -5.80 -35.95 24.67
CA ASP A 409 -5.41 -36.66 25.91
C ASP A 409 -4.08 -36.25 26.56
N LEU A 410 -3.62 -35.05 26.22
CA LEU A 410 -2.55 -34.35 26.92
C LEU A 410 -2.89 -34.13 28.40
N ARG A 411 -1.85 -34.21 29.24
CA ARG A 411 -1.87 -33.95 30.69
C ARG A 411 -0.65 -33.10 31.05
N ALA A 412 -0.83 -32.11 31.93
CA ALA A 412 0.22 -31.18 32.34
C ALA A 412 0.44 -31.14 33.86
N LEU A 413 1.65 -30.76 34.26
CA LEU A 413 2.02 -30.37 35.62
C LEU A 413 3.24 -29.44 35.60
N VAL A 414 3.20 -28.35 36.36
CA VAL A 414 4.41 -27.55 36.69
C VAL A 414 4.90 -27.99 38.08
N PRO A 415 6.04 -28.69 38.21
CA PRO A 415 6.56 -29.10 39.52
C PRO A 415 7.01 -27.90 40.36
N SER A 416 6.89 -28.04 41.68
CA SER A 416 7.26 -26.99 42.64
C SER A 416 8.76 -26.70 42.73
N GLN A 417 9.60 -27.63 42.24
CA GLN A 417 11.05 -27.55 42.12
C GLN A 417 11.46 -28.24 40.82
N ALA A 418 12.58 -27.85 40.19
CA ALA A 418 13.13 -28.61 39.06
C ALA A 418 13.49 -30.04 39.51
N PRO A 419 12.92 -31.09 38.88
CA PRO A 419 13.26 -32.46 39.21
C PRO A 419 14.38 -32.99 38.28
N ASP A 420 15.42 -33.60 38.83
CA ASP A 420 16.43 -34.32 38.03
C ASP A 420 15.84 -35.59 37.38
N THR A 421 14.80 -36.17 38.02
CA THR A 421 14.13 -37.40 37.62
C THR A 421 12.61 -37.25 37.71
N VAL A 422 11.91 -37.57 36.62
CA VAL A 422 10.45 -37.52 36.46
C VAL A 422 9.92 -38.94 36.27
N ARG A 423 9.20 -39.49 37.26
CA ARG A 423 8.49 -40.76 37.11
C ARG A 423 7.05 -40.48 36.68
N LEU A 424 6.63 -41.01 35.54
CA LEU A 424 5.22 -41.01 35.10
C LEU A 424 4.64 -42.41 35.23
N GLN A 425 3.40 -42.51 35.69
CA GLN A 425 2.60 -43.74 35.65
C GLN A 425 1.34 -43.49 34.84
N LEU A 426 0.98 -44.39 33.93
CA LEU A 426 -0.33 -44.43 33.28
C LEU A 426 -1.26 -45.36 34.06
N GLY A 427 -2.50 -44.92 34.30
CA GLY A 427 -3.51 -45.65 35.05
C GLY A 427 -3.36 -45.51 36.57
N ASP A 428 -4.46 -45.69 37.30
CA ASP A 428 -4.51 -45.69 38.77
C ASP A 428 -4.06 -47.04 39.38
N ASP A 429 -3.61 -47.97 38.54
CA ASP A 429 -3.12 -49.31 38.92
C ASP A 429 -2.18 -49.26 40.12
N GLN A 430 -2.61 -49.96 41.18
CA GLN A 430 -1.77 -50.30 42.30
C GLN A 430 -1.05 -51.63 42.03
N SER A 431 -0.01 -51.92 42.81
CA SER A 431 0.83 -53.12 42.62
C SER A 431 0.00 -54.42 42.47
N PRO A 432 0.35 -55.34 41.56
CA PRO A 432 1.75 -55.57 41.16
C PRO A 432 2.21 -54.96 39.82
N LEU A 433 1.34 -54.78 38.84
CA LEU A 433 1.71 -54.20 37.55
C LEU A 433 1.36 -52.72 37.49
N GLN A 434 2.34 -51.86 37.21
CA GLN A 434 2.14 -50.44 36.99
C GLN A 434 2.83 -50.04 35.68
N LEU A 435 2.14 -49.31 34.79
CA LEU A 435 2.70 -48.83 33.53
C LEU A 435 3.53 -47.57 33.78
N VAL A 436 4.77 -47.77 34.24
CA VAL A 436 5.66 -46.72 34.75
C VAL A 436 6.80 -46.45 33.78
N ARG A 437 7.08 -45.16 33.56
CA ARG A 437 8.28 -44.63 32.89
C ARG A 437 9.04 -43.72 33.84
N THR A 438 10.37 -43.76 33.75
CA THR A 438 11.26 -42.84 34.48
C THR A 438 12.09 -42.10 33.46
N TYR A 439 11.94 -40.78 33.44
CA TYR A 439 12.64 -39.85 32.55
C TYR A 439 13.66 -39.05 33.35
N ARG A 440 14.80 -38.75 32.75
CA ARG A 440 15.86 -37.93 33.37
C ARG A 440 15.91 -36.56 32.71
N LEU A 441 15.83 -35.51 33.52
CA LEU A 441 16.04 -34.14 33.05
C LEU A 441 17.48 -33.71 33.32
N GLU A 442 18.07 -32.95 32.38
CA GLU A 442 19.35 -32.25 32.58
C GLU A 442 19.06 -30.74 32.41
N PRO A 443 18.71 -30.02 33.49
CA PRO A 443 18.35 -28.60 33.39
C PRO A 443 19.56 -27.74 33.03
N ARG A 444 19.47 -27.05 31.89
CA ARG A 444 20.58 -26.29 31.30
C ARG A 444 20.27 -24.80 31.28
N ALA A 445 20.90 -24.07 32.20
CA ALA A 445 20.69 -22.63 32.39
C ALA A 445 21.35 -21.75 31.31
N ASP A 446 22.21 -22.35 30.49
CA ASP A 446 22.91 -21.79 29.33
C ASP A 446 22.07 -21.82 28.03
N LEU A 447 21.00 -22.62 27.97
CA LEU A 447 20.11 -22.68 26.81
C LEU A 447 19.21 -21.43 26.70
N PRO A 448 18.97 -20.90 25.49
CA PRO A 448 18.04 -19.79 25.27
C PRO A 448 16.62 -20.15 25.71
N ARG A 449 15.95 -19.24 26.41
CA ARG A 449 14.59 -19.47 26.98
C ARG A 449 13.49 -19.03 26.04
N LEU A 450 12.30 -19.60 26.18
CA LEU A 450 11.14 -19.14 25.42
C LEU A 450 10.61 -17.82 25.99
N GLU A 451 10.37 -16.86 25.11
CA GLU A 451 9.78 -15.55 25.42
C GLU A 451 8.56 -15.33 24.52
N ILE A 452 7.54 -14.64 25.03
CA ILE A 452 6.39 -14.17 24.25
C ILE A 452 6.65 -12.70 23.91
N PHE A 453 6.72 -12.40 22.61
CA PHE A 453 7.03 -11.08 22.07
C PHE A 453 5.77 -10.27 21.74
N SER A 454 4.65 -10.95 21.47
CA SER A 454 3.31 -10.39 21.45
C SER A 454 2.30 -11.47 21.86
N PRO A 455 1.28 -11.17 22.68
CA PRO A 455 0.97 -9.87 23.27
C PRO A 455 1.95 -9.44 24.38
N THR A 456 1.90 -8.17 24.78
CA THR A 456 2.75 -7.57 25.82
C THR A 456 1.95 -6.70 26.79
N ALA A 457 2.54 -6.33 27.92
CA ALA A 457 1.90 -5.48 28.94
C ALA A 457 1.53 -4.05 28.50
N GLY A 458 1.86 -3.65 27.26
CA GLY A 458 1.45 -2.36 26.67
C GLY A 458 0.82 -2.49 25.27
N ASP A 459 0.66 -3.71 24.76
CA ASP A 459 0.05 -4.01 23.45
C ASP A 459 -0.64 -5.38 23.58
N GLY A 460 -1.98 -5.38 23.54
CA GLY A 460 -2.78 -6.59 23.66
C GLY A 460 -2.68 -7.56 22.48
N GLY A 461 -1.89 -7.24 21.44
CA GLY A 461 -1.69 -8.09 20.27
C GLY A 461 -2.92 -8.21 19.37
N ILE A 462 -3.95 -7.39 19.60
CA ILE A 462 -5.20 -7.41 18.84
C ILE A 462 -5.06 -6.55 17.59
N THR A 463 -5.30 -7.17 16.42
CA THR A 463 -5.32 -6.50 15.12
C THR A 463 -6.67 -5.83 14.83
N ASP A 464 -6.73 -4.95 13.82
CA ASP A 464 -7.90 -4.11 13.53
C ASP A 464 -9.18 -4.91 13.18
N ASP A 465 -9.04 -6.16 12.74
CA ASP A 465 -10.12 -7.11 12.46
C ASP A 465 -10.52 -7.98 13.67
N GLY A 466 -9.88 -7.78 14.82
CA GLY A 466 -10.16 -8.46 16.09
C GLY A 466 -9.33 -9.72 16.36
N HIS A 467 -8.43 -10.11 15.45
CA HIS A 467 -7.59 -11.30 15.65
C HIS A 467 -6.45 -11.05 16.66
N LEU A 468 -6.18 -12.02 17.54
CA LEU A 468 -5.05 -12.00 18.48
C LEU A 468 -3.79 -12.59 17.82
N VAL A 469 -2.82 -11.71 17.54
CA VAL A 469 -1.50 -12.08 17.04
C VAL A 469 -0.63 -12.53 18.20
N VAL A 470 -0.34 -13.83 18.27
CA VAL A 470 0.61 -14.40 19.23
C VAL A 470 1.94 -14.62 18.53
N GLN A 471 3.00 -13.99 19.04
CA GLN A 471 4.38 -14.19 18.59
C GLN A 471 5.22 -14.63 19.79
N ALA A 472 5.88 -15.78 19.67
CA ALA A 472 6.78 -16.31 20.68
C ALA A 472 8.07 -16.86 20.04
N GLY A 473 9.16 -16.91 20.77
CA GLY A 473 10.43 -17.44 20.27
C GLY A 473 11.53 -17.39 21.30
N PHE A 474 12.70 -17.92 20.94
CA PHE A 474 13.77 -18.10 21.90
C PHE A 474 14.62 -16.84 22.08
N GLY A 475 14.68 -16.35 23.32
CA GLY A 475 15.43 -15.18 23.76
C GLY A 475 16.94 -15.42 23.71
N GLY A 476 17.59 -14.89 22.67
CA GLY A 476 19.04 -14.98 22.48
C GLY A 476 19.52 -16.27 21.80
N GLY A 477 20.85 -16.41 21.70
CA GLY A 477 21.50 -17.59 21.10
C GLY A 477 21.21 -17.81 19.61
N ALA A 478 21.66 -18.96 19.11
CA ALA A 478 21.44 -19.44 17.75
C ALA A 478 20.60 -20.72 17.78
N VAL A 479 19.29 -20.55 17.96
CA VAL A 479 18.33 -21.66 17.92
C VAL A 479 17.96 -21.98 16.47
N THR A 480 17.84 -23.26 16.16
CA THR A 480 17.52 -23.78 14.82
C THR A 480 16.39 -24.81 14.87
N SER A 481 15.63 -24.88 13.78
CA SER A 481 14.43 -25.72 13.63
C SER A 481 13.44 -25.60 14.81
N PRO A 482 13.01 -24.38 15.19
CA PRO A 482 12.02 -24.21 16.26
C PRO A 482 10.65 -24.76 15.82
N ALA A 483 9.93 -25.35 16.77
CA ALA A 483 8.52 -25.72 16.63
C ALA A 483 7.77 -25.37 17.92
N GLY A 484 6.53 -24.90 17.83
CA GLY A 484 5.77 -24.47 18.99
C GLY A 484 4.28 -24.78 18.89
N THR A 485 3.64 -24.97 20.04
CA THR A 485 2.19 -25.10 20.16
C THR A 485 1.67 -24.09 21.17
N LEU A 486 0.63 -23.38 20.77
CA LEU A 486 -0.12 -22.42 21.56
C LEU A 486 -1.37 -23.10 22.11
N TYR A 487 -1.62 -22.89 23.39
CA TYR A 487 -2.82 -23.27 24.11
C TYR A 487 -3.41 -22.00 24.75
N ILE A 488 -4.70 -21.76 24.57
CA ILE A 488 -5.41 -20.63 25.17
C ILE A 488 -6.54 -21.18 26.03
N THR A 489 -6.44 -20.97 27.34
CA THR A 489 -7.54 -21.16 28.28
C THR A 489 -8.24 -19.83 28.54
N ASP A 490 -9.52 -19.90 28.83
CA ASP A 490 -10.36 -18.77 29.22
C ASP A 490 -10.48 -18.79 30.75
N GLU A 491 -9.86 -17.81 31.40
CA GLU A 491 -9.77 -17.64 32.85
C GLU A 491 -10.84 -16.67 33.38
N SER A 492 -11.88 -16.37 32.60
CA SER A 492 -12.97 -15.48 33.03
C SER A 492 -13.77 -16.10 34.17
N ASP A 493 -14.16 -15.29 35.16
CA ASP A 493 -14.94 -15.65 36.36
C ASP A 493 -16.43 -16.00 36.07
N ASP A 494 -16.74 -16.54 34.89
CA ASP A 494 -18.09 -16.92 34.46
C ASP A 494 -18.23 -18.42 34.17
N ALA A 495 -19.42 -18.83 33.71
CA ALA A 495 -19.73 -20.24 33.42
C ALA A 495 -19.21 -20.75 32.06
N GLN A 496 -18.48 -19.92 31.31
CA GLN A 496 -17.91 -20.24 29.99
C GLN A 496 -16.37 -20.26 30.00
N GLY A 497 -15.75 -19.49 30.91
CA GLY A 497 -14.31 -19.46 31.17
C GLY A 497 -13.89 -20.54 32.15
N GLY A 498 -13.61 -20.16 33.40
CA GLY A 498 -13.31 -21.12 34.47
C GLY A 498 -12.12 -22.05 34.23
N GLY A 499 -11.17 -21.64 33.38
CA GLY A 499 -10.00 -22.42 32.96
C GLY A 499 -10.23 -23.31 31.74
N GLN A 500 -11.34 -23.16 31.01
CA GLN A 500 -11.62 -23.98 29.83
C GLN A 500 -10.71 -23.63 28.65
N LEU A 501 -10.11 -24.65 28.02
CA LEU A 501 -9.37 -24.48 26.76
C LEU A 501 -10.34 -24.09 25.62
N VAL A 502 -10.24 -22.85 25.15
CA VAL A 502 -11.01 -22.33 24.02
C VAL A 502 -10.31 -22.56 22.68
N TYR A 503 -8.97 -22.47 22.64
CA TYR A 503 -8.20 -22.54 21.41
C TYR A 503 -6.86 -23.26 21.56
N GLN A 504 -6.41 -23.92 20.50
CA GLN A 504 -5.12 -24.61 20.42
C GLN A 504 -4.66 -24.62 18.95
N ALA A 505 -3.40 -24.24 18.71
CA ALA A 505 -2.81 -24.22 17.36
C ALA A 505 -1.32 -24.56 17.39
N THR A 506 -0.83 -25.22 16.33
CA THR A 506 0.60 -25.30 16.04
C THR A 506 1.05 -23.97 15.44
N LEU A 507 2.06 -23.34 16.03
CA LEU A 507 2.57 -22.06 15.57
C LEU A 507 3.34 -22.20 14.25
N THR A 508 3.20 -21.22 13.36
CA THR A 508 4.00 -21.14 12.14
C THR A 508 5.35 -20.50 12.45
N CYS A 509 6.43 -21.28 12.38
CA CYS A 509 7.77 -20.85 12.76
C CYS A 509 8.64 -20.42 11.58
N ALA A 510 9.27 -19.25 11.70
CA ALA A 510 10.24 -18.70 10.76
C ALA A 510 11.50 -18.22 11.51
N GLU A 511 12.67 -18.69 11.06
CA GLU A 511 13.97 -18.50 11.73
C GLU A 511 14.01 -18.90 13.22
N ARG A 512 13.62 -17.99 14.11
CA ARG A 512 13.61 -18.11 15.57
C ARG A 512 12.32 -17.60 16.24
N VAL A 513 11.32 -17.18 15.44
CA VAL A 513 10.02 -16.69 15.91
C VAL A 513 8.93 -17.59 15.36
N CYS A 514 7.97 -17.94 16.20
CA CYS A 514 6.79 -18.74 15.93
C CYS A 514 5.55 -17.87 16.14
N GLN A 515 4.69 -17.79 15.12
CA GLN A 515 3.51 -16.93 15.13
C GLN A 515 2.22 -17.71 14.87
N ASP A 516 1.13 -17.26 15.49
CA ASP A 516 -0.23 -17.55 15.08
C ASP A 516 -1.08 -16.26 15.12
N SER A 517 -2.22 -16.28 14.44
CA SER A 517 -3.25 -15.24 14.44
C SER A 517 -4.67 -15.81 14.25
N GLY A 518 -4.86 -17.13 14.30
CA GLY A 518 -6.16 -17.76 14.03
C GLY A 518 -7.21 -17.60 15.16
N PHE A 519 -6.84 -17.09 16.33
CA PHE A 519 -7.76 -16.86 17.43
C PHE A 519 -8.40 -15.46 17.38
N VAL A 520 -9.73 -15.41 17.47
CA VAL A 520 -10.50 -14.19 17.71
C VAL A 520 -11.02 -14.25 19.16
N PRO A 521 -10.39 -13.55 20.11
CA PRO A 521 -10.93 -13.41 21.45
C PRO A 521 -12.21 -12.56 21.43
N GLN A 522 -13.16 -12.91 22.30
CA GLN A 522 -14.25 -12.00 22.69
C GLN A 522 -13.70 -10.98 23.70
N ASP A 523 -14.08 -9.72 23.59
CA ASP A 523 -13.73 -8.70 24.60
C ASP A 523 -14.50 -8.94 25.92
N GLY A 524 -14.15 -8.20 26.98
CA GLY A 524 -14.71 -8.41 28.33
C GLY A 524 -14.25 -9.69 29.04
N ARG A 525 -13.47 -10.55 28.35
CA ARG A 525 -12.98 -11.84 28.85
C ARG A 525 -11.48 -11.81 29.13
N SER A 526 -11.03 -12.74 29.97
CA SER A 526 -9.62 -12.94 30.32
C SER A 526 -9.12 -14.29 29.82
N TYR A 527 -7.99 -14.31 29.12
CA TYR A 527 -7.39 -15.52 28.55
C TYR A 527 -5.97 -15.73 29.06
N GLN A 528 -5.59 -16.99 29.24
CA GLN A 528 -4.22 -17.38 29.57
C GLN A 528 -3.60 -18.11 28.37
N LEU A 529 -2.53 -17.52 27.83
CA LEU A 529 -1.78 -18.01 26.70
C LEU A 529 -0.59 -18.81 27.21
N THR A 530 -0.63 -20.13 27.07
CA THR A 530 0.53 -21.01 27.31
C THR A 530 1.14 -21.40 25.97
N VAL A 531 2.39 -21.02 25.74
CA VAL A 531 3.18 -21.49 24.59
C VAL A 531 4.19 -22.52 25.07
N VAL A 532 4.23 -23.68 24.42
CA VAL A 532 5.24 -24.72 24.62
C VAL A 532 6.03 -24.84 23.33
N ALA A 533 7.35 -24.72 23.38
CA ALA A 533 8.19 -24.76 22.19
C ALA A 533 9.46 -25.58 22.39
N GLU A 534 9.91 -26.19 21.29
CA GLU A 534 11.17 -26.89 21.17
C GLU A 534 12.07 -26.24 20.12
N GLY A 535 13.37 -26.49 20.22
CA GLY A 535 14.37 -26.01 19.28
C GLY A 535 15.72 -26.70 19.49
N ASN A 536 16.69 -26.37 18.64
CA ASN A 536 18.03 -26.94 18.69
C ASN A 536 19.07 -25.82 18.85
N ALA A 537 19.86 -25.85 19.93
CA ALA A 537 20.97 -24.93 20.18
C ALA A 537 22.25 -25.72 20.46
N ASP A 538 23.35 -25.34 19.82
CA ASP A 538 24.67 -26.01 19.93
C ASP A 538 24.62 -27.55 19.74
N GLY A 539 23.70 -28.02 18.89
CA GLY A 539 23.45 -29.44 18.60
C GLY A 539 22.45 -30.13 19.54
N ILE A 540 22.10 -29.51 20.67
CA ILE A 540 21.19 -30.06 21.67
C ILE A 540 19.75 -29.68 21.30
N ARG A 541 18.88 -30.68 21.07
CA ARG A 541 17.42 -30.48 21.04
C ARG A 541 16.90 -30.34 22.46
N TYR A 542 16.13 -29.28 22.69
CA TYR A 542 15.63 -28.90 24.01
C TYR A 542 14.24 -28.27 23.90
N GLY A 543 13.60 -28.03 25.04
CA GLY A 543 12.32 -27.33 25.08
C GLY A 543 12.20 -26.40 26.28
N ASP A 544 11.29 -25.45 26.13
CA ASP A 544 10.92 -24.50 27.16
C ASP A 544 9.46 -24.09 26.97
N TRP A 545 8.92 -23.35 27.93
CA TRP A 545 7.54 -22.90 27.92
C TRP A 545 7.45 -21.47 28.46
N ALA A 546 6.47 -20.73 27.96
CA ALA A 546 6.22 -19.36 28.35
C ALA A 546 4.71 -19.17 28.51
N GLN A 547 4.34 -18.27 29.41
CA GLN A 547 2.94 -17.97 29.72
C GLN A 547 2.76 -16.45 29.78
N THR A 548 1.64 -15.97 29.25
CA THR A 548 1.17 -14.60 29.46
C THR A 548 -0.35 -14.58 29.55
N ASP A 549 -0.91 -13.52 30.14
CA ASP A 549 -2.35 -13.38 30.35
C ASP A 549 -2.85 -12.15 29.55
N VAL A 550 -4.01 -12.28 28.91
CA VAL A 550 -4.64 -11.28 28.03
C VAL A 550 -6.05 -11.01 28.56
N ALA A 551 -6.22 -9.89 29.25
CA ALA A 551 -7.53 -9.38 29.62
C ALA A 551 -7.97 -8.32 28.59
N LEU A 552 -9.13 -8.50 28.00
CA LEU A 552 -9.74 -7.50 27.12
C LEU A 552 -10.80 -6.71 27.89
N ALA A 553 -10.65 -5.39 27.94
CA ALA A 553 -11.70 -4.51 28.45
C ALA A 553 -12.94 -4.57 27.53
N PRO A 554 -14.16 -4.34 28.06
CA PRO A 554 -15.36 -4.13 27.24
C PRO A 554 -15.13 -3.17 26.07
N ALA A 555 -15.66 -3.52 24.89
CA ALA A 555 -15.44 -2.75 23.67
C ALA A 555 -16.74 -2.47 22.90
N VAL A 556 -16.70 -1.36 22.14
CA VAL A 556 -17.72 -0.95 21.17
C VAL A 556 -17.06 -0.86 19.80
N TYR A 557 -17.64 -1.53 18.81
CA TYR A 557 -17.18 -1.52 17.43
C TYR A 557 -18.06 -0.57 16.62
N LEU A 558 -17.43 0.40 15.94
CA LEU A 558 -18.06 1.20 14.89
C LEU A 558 -17.39 0.90 13.54
N ARG A 559 -17.89 -0.14 12.86
CA ARG A 559 -17.33 -0.62 11.59
C ARG A 559 -17.90 0.17 10.41
N GLY A 560 -17.18 0.18 9.29
CA GLY A 560 -17.60 0.84 8.04
C GLY A 560 -16.99 2.21 7.80
N LEU A 561 -16.47 2.88 8.84
CA LEU A 561 -15.74 4.13 8.69
C LEU A 561 -14.30 3.91 8.16
N PRO A 562 -13.77 4.78 7.29
CA PRO A 562 -12.35 4.82 6.95
C PRO A 562 -11.51 5.40 8.10
N THR A 563 -10.20 5.12 8.10
CA THR A 563 -9.24 5.61 9.11
C THR A 563 -8.96 7.12 9.03
N GLN A 564 -9.41 7.79 7.97
CA GLN A 564 -9.50 9.25 7.84
C GLN A 564 -10.80 9.60 7.11
N LEU A 565 -11.55 10.56 7.65
CA LEU A 565 -12.84 10.99 7.10
C LEU A 565 -12.66 12.20 6.19
N ASP A 566 -12.71 11.98 4.88
CA ASP A 566 -12.87 13.05 3.89
C ASP A 566 -14.35 13.39 3.72
N LEU A 567 -14.79 14.52 4.29
CA LEU A 567 -16.20 14.94 4.25
C LEU A 567 -16.67 15.24 2.80
N ALA A 568 -15.76 15.51 1.86
CA ALA A 568 -16.12 15.69 0.44
C ALA A 568 -16.53 14.37 -0.25
N GLN A 569 -16.24 13.23 0.37
CA GLN A 569 -16.61 11.89 -0.10
C GLN A 569 -17.77 11.27 0.70
N MET A 570 -18.41 12.03 1.60
CA MET A 570 -19.57 11.55 2.36
C MET A 570 -20.76 11.25 1.42
N PRO A 571 -21.40 10.07 1.51
CA PRO A 571 -22.63 9.80 0.78
C PRO A 571 -23.78 10.70 1.23
N ALA A 572 -24.77 10.93 0.36
CA ALA A 572 -25.91 11.82 0.64
C ALA A 572 -26.81 11.37 1.80
N GLU A 573 -26.70 10.11 2.25
CA GLU A 573 -27.42 9.54 3.40
C GLU A 573 -26.50 9.33 4.63
N GLY A 574 -25.24 9.80 4.58
CA GLY A 574 -24.20 9.55 5.58
C GLY A 574 -23.30 8.35 5.22
N TRP A 575 -22.26 8.08 6.03
CA TRP A 575 -21.48 6.85 5.90
C TRP A 575 -22.24 5.67 6.51
N PRO A 576 -22.45 4.56 5.79
CA PRO A 576 -23.04 3.36 6.37
C PRO A 576 -22.09 2.74 7.38
N VAL A 577 -22.57 2.53 8.59
CA VAL A 577 -21.81 1.98 9.72
C VAL A 577 -22.55 0.83 10.39
N GLU A 578 -21.77 -0.08 10.96
CA GLU A 578 -22.25 -1.22 11.74
C GLU A 578 -21.76 -1.06 13.19
N LEU A 579 -22.69 -0.77 14.09
CA LEU A 579 -22.48 -0.59 15.51
C LEU A 579 -22.74 -1.90 16.26
N ALA A 580 -21.76 -2.39 17.02
CA ALA A 580 -21.88 -3.61 17.81
C ALA A 580 -21.17 -3.50 19.16
N SER A 581 -21.67 -4.18 20.18
CA SER A 581 -20.94 -4.42 21.43
C SER A 581 -20.30 -5.81 21.43
N SER A 582 -19.39 -6.02 22.39
CA SER A 582 -18.78 -7.33 22.67
C SER A 582 -18.65 -7.60 24.18
N THR A 583 -19.59 -7.05 24.96
CA THR A 583 -19.56 -7.10 26.43
C THR A 583 -20.87 -7.66 27.00
N LEU A 584 -20.81 -8.15 28.24
CA LEU A 584 -21.98 -8.56 29.03
C LEU A 584 -22.54 -7.41 29.90
N GLU A 585 -21.92 -6.23 29.85
CA GLU A 585 -22.41 -5.02 30.52
C GLU A 585 -23.30 -4.19 29.59
N GLU A 586 -24.45 -3.75 30.09
CA GLU A 586 -25.44 -2.92 29.38
C GLU A 586 -24.84 -1.54 29.04
N ILE A 587 -24.40 -1.35 27.79
CA ILE A 587 -23.98 -0.05 27.26
C ILE A 587 -25.21 0.69 26.75
N GLY A 588 -25.39 1.96 27.13
CA GLY A 588 -26.52 2.79 26.73
C GLY A 588 -26.40 3.24 25.27
N ALA A 589 -25.63 4.30 25.03
CA ALA A 589 -25.53 4.90 23.69
C ALA A 589 -24.10 5.34 23.32
N LEU A 590 -23.79 5.29 22.02
CA LEU A 590 -22.57 5.84 21.42
C LEU A 590 -22.90 7.18 20.73
N GLU A 591 -22.33 8.26 21.25
CA GLU A 591 -22.47 9.63 20.72
C GLU A 591 -21.21 10.01 19.92
N ALA A 592 -21.38 10.75 18.81
CA ALA A 592 -20.27 11.31 18.04
C ALA A 592 -20.32 12.85 18.00
N THR A 593 -19.18 13.48 18.25
CA THR A 593 -19.01 14.95 18.27
C THR A 593 -17.87 15.38 17.35
N LEU A 594 -17.94 16.57 16.77
CA LEU A 594 -16.98 17.05 15.77
C LEU A 594 -16.48 18.46 16.10
N ASP A 595 -15.17 18.64 16.22
CA ASP A 595 -14.51 19.96 16.21
C ASP A 595 -13.85 20.15 14.84
N LEU A 596 -14.55 20.83 13.93
CA LEU A 596 -14.05 21.19 12.60
C LEU A 596 -13.52 22.63 12.61
N ARG A 597 -12.31 22.85 12.08
CA ARG A 597 -11.63 24.15 12.08
C ARG A 597 -11.23 24.57 10.67
N ASN A 598 -11.26 25.87 10.41
CA ASN A 598 -10.74 26.45 9.16
C ASN A 598 -9.20 26.52 9.16
N ALA A 599 -8.61 26.89 8.01
CA ALA A 599 -7.17 27.06 7.86
C ALA A 599 -6.52 28.08 8.83
N ASP A 600 -7.28 29.04 9.36
CA ASP A 600 -6.84 30.01 10.37
C ASP A 600 -6.95 29.49 11.82
N GLY A 601 -7.53 28.29 12.02
CA GLY A 601 -7.66 27.60 13.30
C GLY A 601 -8.95 27.89 14.09
N GLU A 602 -9.89 28.63 13.51
CA GLU A 602 -11.19 28.95 14.11
C GLU A 602 -12.18 27.77 13.98
N THR A 603 -12.83 27.38 15.08
CA THR A 603 -13.86 26.32 15.09
C THR A 603 -15.15 26.76 14.39
N VAL A 604 -15.69 25.88 13.55
CA VAL A 604 -16.86 26.12 12.71
C VAL A 604 -18.13 25.58 13.36
N SER A 605 -18.96 26.48 13.90
CA SER A 605 -20.17 26.12 14.65
C SER A 605 -21.44 25.90 13.81
N SER A 606 -21.36 25.99 12.47
CA SER A 606 -22.48 25.70 11.56
C SER A 606 -22.54 24.24 11.09
N VAL A 607 -21.56 23.42 11.46
CA VAL A 607 -21.49 21.99 11.13
C VAL A 607 -21.83 21.16 12.36
N THR A 608 -22.69 20.16 12.20
CA THR A 608 -23.13 19.27 13.28
C THR A 608 -23.14 17.82 12.82
N VAL A 609 -22.76 16.89 13.70
CA VAL A 609 -22.92 15.44 13.47
C VAL A 609 -24.26 15.00 14.04
N ASP A 610 -24.96 14.15 13.30
CA ASP A 610 -26.21 13.51 13.71
C ASP A 610 -25.93 12.02 13.91
N PHE A 611 -25.48 11.67 15.12
CA PHE A 611 -25.13 10.29 15.51
C PHE A 611 -25.15 10.15 17.05
N ASN A 612 -26.20 9.51 17.56
CA ASN A 612 -26.38 9.13 18.96
C ASN A 612 -27.27 7.88 18.99
N GLU A 613 -26.65 6.72 19.07
CA GLU A 613 -27.29 5.43 18.79
C GLU A 613 -27.19 4.47 19.96
N GLU A 614 -28.30 3.79 20.26
CA GLU A 614 -28.40 2.79 21.33
C GLU A 614 -27.54 1.57 20.97
N VAL A 615 -26.62 1.19 21.87
CA VAL A 615 -25.63 0.14 21.59
C VAL A 615 -26.28 -1.23 21.82
N PRO A 616 -26.34 -2.13 20.81
CA PRO A 616 -27.04 -3.41 20.96
C PRO A 616 -26.30 -4.35 21.90
N GLU A 617 -27.02 -4.94 22.87
CA GLU A 617 -26.53 -5.99 23.78
C GLU A 617 -26.12 -7.27 23.03
N GLU A 618 -26.88 -7.64 21.98
CA GLU A 618 -26.57 -8.78 21.11
C GLU A 618 -26.64 -8.39 19.63
N GLY A 619 -25.66 -8.84 18.84
CA GLY A 619 -25.63 -8.63 17.40
C GLY A 619 -25.07 -7.28 16.97
N ALA A 620 -25.61 -6.71 15.89
CA ALA A 620 -25.13 -5.46 15.31
C ALA A 620 -26.28 -4.63 14.71
N LEU A 621 -26.20 -3.32 14.90
CA LEU A 621 -27.11 -2.30 14.39
C LEU A 621 -26.47 -1.64 13.16
N ALA A 622 -27.13 -1.75 12.00
CA ALA A 622 -26.76 -1.00 10.81
C ALA A 622 -27.45 0.37 10.80
N THR A 623 -26.66 1.44 10.75
CA THR A 623 -27.13 2.84 10.74
C THR A 623 -26.16 3.70 9.91
N ASN A 624 -26.36 5.03 9.84
CA ASN A 624 -25.51 5.94 9.08
C ASN A 624 -24.96 7.07 9.96
N LEU A 625 -23.67 7.38 9.83
CA LEU A 625 -23.09 8.59 10.43
C LEU A 625 -23.18 9.76 9.45
N LEU A 626 -23.96 10.79 9.80
CA LEU A 626 -24.26 11.93 8.93
C LEU A 626 -23.70 13.25 9.50
N VAL A 627 -23.10 14.06 8.63
CA VAL A 627 -22.59 15.40 8.96
C VAL A 627 -23.38 16.46 8.20
N GLN A 628 -24.05 17.35 8.92
CA GLN A 628 -24.96 18.37 8.38
C GLN A 628 -24.30 19.77 8.37
N GLY A 629 -24.76 20.65 7.47
CA GLY A 629 -24.31 22.05 7.39
C GLY A 629 -23.05 22.30 6.54
N LEU A 630 -22.49 21.27 5.90
CA LEU A 630 -21.30 21.37 5.03
C LEU A 630 -21.50 22.31 3.82
N ASP A 631 -22.75 22.49 3.39
CA ASP A 631 -23.18 23.41 2.33
C ASP A 631 -23.17 24.89 2.75
N THR A 632 -23.05 25.17 4.06
CA THR A 632 -22.97 26.54 4.60
C THR A 632 -21.55 27.10 4.67
N LEU A 633 -20.55 26.30 4.29
CA LEU A 633 -19.13 26.63 4.42
C LEU A 633 -18.63 27.57 3.33
N ARG A 634 -17.54 28.29 3.64
CA ARG A 634 -16.83 29.11 2.65
C ARG A 634 -15.81 28.26 1.88
N PRO A 635 -15.38 28.68 0.69
CA PRO A 635 -14.28 28.05 -0.01
C PRO A 635 -12.95 28.10 0.80
N GLY A 636 -12.36 26.94 1.06
CA GLY A 636 -11.15 26.80 1.87
C GLY A 636 -10.87 25.37 2.32
N ASP A 637 -9.73 25.20 3.00
CA ASP A 637 -9.36 23.95 3.66
C ASP A 637 -9.85 23.92 5.11
N TYR A 638 -10.40 22.79 5.51
CA TYR A 638 -10.89 22.51 6.85
C TYR A 638 -10.31 21.18 7.38
N SER A 639 -9.98 21.17 8.67
CA SER A 639 -9.44 19.99 9.37
C SER A 639 -10.02 19.89 10.78
N GLY A 640 -10.22 18.69 11.30
CA GLY A 640 -10.81 18.48 12.61
C GLY A 640 -10.67 17.07 13.14
N GLU A 641 -11.30 16.81 14.28
CA GLU A 641 -11.40 15.48 14.88
C GLU A 641 -12.86 15.15 15.20
N LEU A 642 -13.29 13.94 14.79
CA LEU A 642 -14.53 13.32 15.22
C LEU A 642 -14.23 12.52 16.49
N THR A 643 -14.81 12.89 17.62
CA THR A 643 -14.66 12.20 18.91
C THR A 643 -15.90 11.36 19.21
N LEU A 644 -15.69 10.07 19.48
CA LEU A 644 -16.71 9.10 19.88
C LEU A 644 -16.71 8.95 21.40
N ALA A 645 -17.88 8.88 22.02
CA ALA A 645 -18.03 8.68 23.47
C ALA A 645 -19.19 7.72 23.77
N ALA A 646 -18.94 6.73 24.63
CA ALA A 646 -19.96 5.80 25.11
C ALA A 646 -20.58 6.27 26.44
N THR A 647 -21.85 5.96 26.63
CA THR A 647 -22.61 6.26 27.85
C THR A 647 -23.31 5.03 28.39
N ASP A 648 -23.56 5.01 29.70
CA ASP A 648 -24.44 4.03 30.34
C ASP A 648 -25.94 4.34 30.09
N PRO A 649 -26.87 3.43 30.39
CA PRO A 649 -28.31 3.65 30.25
C PRO A 649 -28.90 4.79 31.11
N ALA A 650 -28.09 5.43 31.96
CA ALA A 650 -28.45 6.63 32.72
C ALA A 650 -27.84 7.93 32.13
N GLY A 651 -27.22 7.86 30.95
CA GLY A 651 -26.62 8.99 30.24
C GLY A 651 -25.30 9.49 30.86
N ARG A 652 -24.56 8.62 31.57
CA ARG A 652 -23.27 8.95 32.18
C ARG A 652 -22.14 8.35 31.34
N PRO A 653 -21.01 9.06 31.10
CA PRO A 653 -19.88 8.49 30.37
C PRO A 653 -19.35 7.20 31.02
N ILE A 654 -19.08 6.19 30.20
CA ILE A 654 -18.50 4.91 30.61
C ILE A 654 -17.15 4.69 29.91
N ASP A 655 -16.18 4.11 30.63
CA ASP A 655 -14.82 3.89 30.16
C ASP A 655 -14.74 2.52 29.45
N VAL A 656 -14.93 2.53 28.14
CA VAL A 656 -14.93 1.34 27.26
C VAL A 656 -14.04 1.56 26.03
N THR A 657 -13.52 0.48 25.46
CA THR A 657 -12.63 0.56 24.29
C THR A 657 -13.43 0.77 23.02
N ILE A 658 -13.35 1.98 22.43
CA ILE A 658 -13.99 2.28 21.14
C ILE A 658 -13.03 1.95 20.00
N ARG A 659 -13.44 1.05 19.09
CA ARG A 659 -12.69 0.65 17.88
C ARG A 659 -13.39 1.20 16.62
N PRO A 660 -12.69 1.78 15.64
CA PRO A 660 -11.23 1.81 15.46
C PRO A 660 -10.46 2.80 16.37
N GLY A 661 -11.14 3.75 17.01
CA GLY A 661 -10.51 4.66 17.98
C GLY A 661 -11.49 5.65 18.57
N VAL A 662 -11.10 6.29 19.68
CA VAL A 662 -11.90 7.32 20.38
C VAL A 662 -11.93 8.64 19.58
N THR A 663 -10.89 8.94 18.80
CA THR A 663 -10.86 10.07 17.86
C THR A 663 -10.49 9.61 16.44
N LEU A 664 -11.13 10.20 15.44
CA LEU A 664 -10.87 9.99 14.01
C LEU A 664 -10.53 11.33 13.33
N PRO A 665 -9.47 11.39 12.51
CA PRO A 665 -9.08 12.62 11.81
C PRO A 665 -10.03 12.94 10.66
N VAL A 666 -10.41 14.20 10.56
CA VAL A 666 -11.40 14.72 9.60
C VAL A 666 -10.78 15.79 8.71
N SER A 667 -11.10 15.76 7.42
CA SER A 667 -10.63 16.73 6.42
C SER A 667 -11.73 17.09 5.42
N LEU A 668 -11.75 18.34 4.95
CA LEU A 668 -12.63 18.81 3.89
C LEU A 668 -11.97 19.95 3.11
N ASN A 669 -11.96 19.86 1.78
CA ASN A 669 -11.65 20.98 0.90
C ASN A 669 -12.95 21.47 0.23
N VAL A 670 -13.27 22.75 0.41
CA VAL A 670 -14.39 23.41 -0.29
C VAL A 670 -13.80 24.24 -1.44
N PRO A 671 -14.01 23.86 -2.71
CA PRO A 671 -13.34 24.50 -3.84
C PRO A 671 -13.89 25.91 -4.13
N ARG A 672 -13.00 26.83 -4.52
CA ARG A 672 -13.34 28.19 -4.97
C ARG A 672 -14.05 28.17 -6.34
N PRO A 673 -15.17 28.89 -6.52
CA PRO A 673 -15.74 29.15 -7.84
C PRO A 673 -14.71 29.84 -8.75
N LEU A 674 -14.49 29.30 -9.94
CA LEU A 674 -13.44 29.75 -10.86
C LEU A 674 -14.01 30.10 -12.23
N ALA A 675 -13.75 31.33 -12.69
CA ALA A 675 -13.96 31.74 -14.07
C ALA A 675 -12.64 31.72 -14.85
N ARG A 676 -12.61 31.01 -15.97
CA ARG A 676 -11.44 30.87 -16.85
C ARG A 676 -11.74 31.43 -18.22
N LEU A 677 -10.99 32.45 -18.64
CA LEU A 677 -11.09 33.04 -19.98
C LEU A 677 -10.13 32.34 -20.95
N ASP A 678 -10.60 32.04 -22.16
CA ASP A 678 -9.81 31.30 -23.16
C ASP A 678 -8.83 32.20 -23.95
N SER A 679 -8.96 33.54 -23.82
CA SER A 679 -8.07 34.50 -24.49
C SER A 679 -7.23 35.31 -23.50
N GLN A 680 -5.97 35.54 -23.87
CA GLN A 680 -5.03 36.44 -23.17
C GLN A 680 -5.06 37.89 -23.71
N SER A 681 -5.85 38.15 -24.76
CA SER A 681 -5.96 39.47 -25.39
C SER A 681 -7.34 39.78 -25.96
N ALA A 682 -7.79 41.02 -25.79
CA ALA A 682 -9.01 41.59 -26.36
C ALA A 682 -8.67 42.45 -27.58
N ASP A 683 -9.00 41.98 -28.78
CA ASP A 683 -8.80 42.75 -30.02
C ASP A 683 -10.12 43.40 -30.44
N PHE A 684 -10.16 44.72 -30.42
CA PHE A 684 -11.31 45.55 -30.81
C PHE A 684 -11.29 45.92 -32.31
N GLY A 685 -10.36 45.38 -33.09
CA GLY A 685 -10.31 45.54 -34.53
C GLY A 685 -9.80 46.91 -34.99
N ALA A 686 -10.26 47.33 -36.18
CA ALA A 686 -9.84 48.57 -36.83
C ALA A 686 -11.04 49.45 -37.19
N VAL A 687 -10.92 50.77 -36.95
CA VAL A 687 -11.93 51.79 -37.23
C VAL A 687 -11.31 52.87 -38.11
N GLN A 688 -11.95 53.25 -39.21
CA GLN A 688 -11.47 54.38 -40.03
C GLN A 688 -11.71 55.70 -39.29
N PHE A 689 -10.69 56.55 -39.24
CA PHE A 689 -10.76 57.90 -38.68
C PHE A 689 -11.80 58.74 -39.43
N ASP A 690 -12.46 59.61 -38.68
CA ASP A 690 -13.50 60.51 -39.17
C ASP A 690 -13.05 61.94 -38.86
N THR A 691 -12.97 62.80 -39.88
CA THR A 691 -12.54 64.19 -39.75
C THR A 691 -13.55 65.07 -39.02
N SER A 692 -14.73 64.54 -38.68
CA SER A 692 -15.73 65.20 -37.83
C SER A 692 -15.22 65.38 -36.39
N PRO A 693 -15.38 66.55 -35.76
CA PRO A 693 -15.03 66.77 -34.34
C PRO A 693 -15.85 65.89 -33.37
N ASN A 694 -16.92 65.25 -33.88
CA ASN A 694 -17.76 64.31 -33.14
C ASN A 694 -17.30 62.84 -33.25
N PHE A 695 -16.15 62.54 -33.88
CA PHE A 695 -15.60 61.19 -33.90
C PHE A 695 -15.40 60.67 -32.46
N ARG A 696 -15.99 59.51 -32.14
CA ARG A 696 -15.85 58.80 -30.86
C ARG A 696 -15.77 57.32 -31.13
N LEU A 697 -14.98 56.61 -30.34
CA LEU A 697 -14.88 55.17 -30.41
C LEU A 697 -16.00 54.52 -29.59
N ALA A 698 -16.59 53.47 -30.15
CA ALA A 698 -17.45 52.53 -29.47
C ALA A 698 -17.28 51.18 -30.18
N GLN A 699 -16.65 50.20 -29.53
CA GLN A 699 -16.42 48.85 -30.06
C GLN A 699 -16.66 47.81 -28.95
N GLU A 700 -17.25 46.66 -29.32
CA GLU A 700 -17.47 45.52 -28.41
C GLU A 700 -16.69 44.30 -28.92
N VAL A 701 -16.04 43.56 -28.01
CA VAL A 701 -15.44 42.25 -28.27
C VAL A 701 -15.95 41.22 -27.26
N LEU A 702 -16.13 39.98 -27.72
CA LEU A 702 -16.70 38.88 -26.94
C LEU A 702 -15.58 37.92 -26.56
N VAL A 703 -15.17 37.93 -25.29
CA VAL A 703 -14.11 37.05 -24.79
C VAL A 703 -14.73 35.73 -24.34
N PRO A 704 -14.30 34.56 -24.84
CA PRO A 704 -14.86 33.28 -24.39
C PRO A 704 -14.46 32.99 -22.95
N VAL A 705 -15.41 32.49 -22.16
CA VAL A 705 -15.24 32.18 -20.73
C VAL A 705 -15.87 30.83 -20.39
N SER A 706 -15.29 30.13 -19.43
CA SER A 706 -15.78 28.90 -18.82
C SER A 706 -15.82 29.06 -17.30
N PHE A 707 -16.74 28.36 -16.64
CA PHE A 707 -16.90 28.40 -15.17
C PHE A 707 -16.77 26.99 -14.60
N ALA A 708 -16.11 26.87 -13.46
CA ALA A 708 -16.20 25.71 -12.58
C ALA A 708 -17.12 26.09 -11.40
N GLY A 709 -18.28 25.45 -11.33
CA GLY A 709 -19.42 25.91 -10.53
C GLY A 709 -20.40 26.78 -11.34
N ASP A 710 -21.28 27.48 -10.65
CA ASP A 710 -22.28 28.35 -11.29
C ASP A 710 -21.67 29.65 -11.86
N PRO A 711 -22.25 30.23 -12.94
CA PRO A 711 -21.74 31.46 -13.53
C PRO A 711 -21.94 32.69 -12.62
N PHE A 712 -20.86 33.42 -12.36
CA PHE A 712 -20.82 34.62 -11.53
C PHE A 712 -20.39 35.87 -12.34
N PRO A 713 -20.72 37.10 -11.90
CA PRO A 713 -20.39 38.32 -12.64
C PRO A 713 -18.89 38.64 -12.59
N ILE A 714 -18.34 39.07 -13.73
CA ILE A 714 -16.93 39.48 -13.87
C ILE A 714 -16.90 40.99 -14.15
N THR A 715 -16.08 41.72 -13.40
CA THR A 715 -15.86 43.16 -13.58
C THR A 715 -14.53 43.42 -14.28
N ALA A 716 -14.53 44.26 -15.32
CA ALA A 716 -13.31 44.74 -15.97
C ALA A 716 -12.99 46.19 -15.57
N ARG A 717 -11.70 46.52 -15.46
CA ARG A 717 -11.20 47.89 -15.30
C ARG A 717 -9.96 48.09 -16.17
N MET A 718 -9.84 49.25 -16.82
CA MET A 718 -8.62 49.61 -17.56
C MET A 718 -7.50 49.90 -16.56
N ALA A 719 -6.37 49.22 -16.70
CA ALA A 719 -5.20 49.34 -15.83
C ALA A 719 -4.11 50.23 -16.46
N ASP A 720 -3.93 50.13 -17.78
CA ASP A 720 -3.01 50.96 -18.57
C ASP A 720 -3.53 51.08 -20.02
N GLY A 721 -3.09 52.12 -20.73
CA GLY A 721 -3.48 52.41 -22.11
C GLY A 721 -2.66 53.55 -22.73
N ASN A 722 -2.13 53.36 -23.94
CA ASN A 722 -1.36 54.39 -24.65
C ASN A 722 -2.23 55.48 -25.33
N CYS A 723 -3.55 55.31 -25.36
CA CYS A 723 -4.52 56.27 -25.89
C CYS A 723 -5.32 56.85 -24.73
N ALA A 724 -5.32 58.18 -24.61
CA ALA A 724 -6.05 58.89 -23.56
C ALA A 724 -7.58 58.78 -23.74
N ASN A 725 -8.32 59.09 -22.67
CA ASN A 725 -9.77 59.29 -22.70
C ASN A 725 -10.58 58.09 -23.21
N LEU A 726 -10.07 56.89 -22.95
CA LEU A 726 -10.74 55.60 -23.13
C LEU A 726 -11.31 55.06 -21.81
N ALA A 727 -12.43 54.35 -21.90
CA ALA A 727 -13.03 53.58 -20.80
C ALA A 727 -13.47 52.20 -21.30
N ILE A 728 -13.39 51.19 -20.42
CA ILE A 728 -13.86 49.82 -20.69
C ILE A 728 -14.89 49.40 -19.64
N VAL A 729 -15.90 48.64 -20.07
CA VAL A 729 -16.98 48.11 -19.23
C VAL A 729 -17.28 46.65 -19.62
N THR A 730 -17.56 45.78 -18.65
CA THR A 730 -18.10 44.42 -18.89
C THR A 730 -19.62 44.43 -19.04
N GLY A 731 -20.12 43.65 -20.00
CA GLY A 731 -21.53 43.24 -20.06
C GLY A 731 -21.80 41.99 -19.24
N GLU A 732 -23.08 41.63 -19.09
CA GLU A 732 -23.48 40.33 -18.54
C GLU A 732 -22.99 39.17 -19.42
N VAL A 733 -22.70 38.01 -18.81
CA VAL A 733 -22.17 36.83 -19.51
C VAL A 733 -23.24 36.25 -20.43
N GLN A 734 -22.99 36.28 -21.75
CA GLN A 734 -23.92 35.80 -22.77
C GLN A 734 -23.61 34.35 -23.16
N ARG A 735 -24.63 33.49 -23.20
CA ARG A 735 -24.52 32.15 -23.82
C ARG A 735 -24.75 32.25 -25.33
N ARG A 736 -23.77 31.85 -26.15
CA ARG A 736 -23.92 31.73 -27.60
C ARG A 736 -23.59 30.30 -28.01
N GLY A 737 -24.61 29.54 -28.41
CA GLY A 737 -24.50 28.08 -28.59
C GLY A 737 -24.18 27.38 -27.27
N SER A 738 -23.15 26.54 -27.27
CA SER A 738 -22.67 25.81 -26.10
C SER A 738 -21.62 26.55 -25.25
N GLN A 739 -21.17 27.75 -25.66
CA GLN A 739 -20.10 28.49 -25.01
C GLN A 739 -20.62 29.79 -24.37
N LEU A 740 -19.99 30.20 -23.27
CA LEU A 740 -20.26 31.46 -22.59
C LEU A 740 -19.24 32.52 -23.04
N PHE A 741 -19.68 33.76 -23.14
CA PHE A 741 -18.86 34.89 -23.57
C PHE A 741 -19.06 36.08 -22.63
N LEU A 742 -17.96 36.73 -22.25
CA LEU A 742 -17.92 38.00 -21.55
C LEU A 742 -17.83 39.14 -22.56
N PRO A 743 -18.87 40.00 -22.71
CA PRO A 743 -18.77 41.19 -23.55
C PRO A 743 -17.88 42.22 -22.89
N LEU A 744 -16.90 42.74 -23.63
CA LEU A 744 -16.08 43.90 -23.26
C LEU A 744 -16.39 45.03 -24.23
N SER A 745 -16.85 46.18 -23.71
CA SER A 745 -17.13 47.38 -24.50
C SER A 745 -16.08 48.45 -24.23
N LEU A 746 -15.40 48.92 -25.27
CA LEU A 746 -14.42 50.01 -25.26
C LEU A 746 -15.04 51.27 -25.88
N SER A 747 -14.95 52.40 -25.16
CA SER A 747 -15.50 53.70 -25.59
C SER A 747 -14.53 54.85 -25.38
N SER A 748 -14.61 55.92 -26.18
CA SER A 748 -13.87 57.17 -25.96
C SER A 748 -14.79 58.36 -25.64
N SER A 749 -14.34 59.25 -24.75
CA SER A 749 -15.03 60.53 -24.48
C SER A 749 -14.63 61.67 -25.42
N GLU A 750 -13.47 61.54 -26.08
CA GLU A 750 -12.90 62.48 -27.05
C GLU A 750 -12.55 61.78 -28.38
N ALA A 751 -12.22 62.57 -29.41
CA ALA A 751 -11.75 62.05 -30.68
C ALA A 751 -10.32 61.49 -30.54
N VAL A 752 -10.12 60.26 -31.00
CA VAL A 752 -8.82 59.57 -30.92
C VAL A 752 -8.11 59.66 -32.27
N PRO A 753 -6.84 60.13 -32.34
CA PRO A 753 -6.12 60.30 -33.59
C PRO A 753 -5.76 58.96 -34.25
N PRO A 754 -5.45 58.95 -35.57
CA PRO A 754 -4.97 57.76 -36.26
C PRO A 754 -3.74 57.12 -35.60
N GLY A 755 -3.73 55.80 -35.48
CA GLY A 755 -2.67 55.05 -34.79
C GLY A 755 -3.17 53.73 -34.18
N THR A 756 -2.30 53.03 -33.44
CA THR A 756 -2.66 51.80 -32.73
C THR A 756 -2.78 52.05 -31.23
N CYS A 757 -4.00 51.90 -30.71
CA CYS A 757 -4.27 51.90 -29.29
C CYS A 757 -4.05 50.50 -28.70
N ARG A 758 -3.48 50.43 -27.50
CA ARG A 758 -3.20 49.20 -26.76
C ARG A 758 -3.02 49.47 -25.27
N GLY A 759 -3.23 48.46 -24.44
CA GLY A 759 -3.03 48.55 -22.99
C GLY A 759 -3.36 47.26 -22.26
N MET A 760 -3.70 47.38 -20.98
CA MET A 760 -4.05 46.25 -20.10
C MET A 760 -5.36 46.50 -19.36
N ILE A 761 -6.10 45.41 -19.14
CA ILE A 761 -7.35 45.34 -18.38
C ILE A 761 -7.12 44.41 -17.19
N THR A 762 -7.61 44.79 -16.01
CA THR A 762 -7.72 43.90 -14.85
C THR A 762 -9.15 43.34 -14.79
N LEU A 763 -9.27 42.05 -14.48
CA LEU A 763 -10.53 41.31 -14.33
C LEU A 763 -10.66 40.81 -12.89
N ALA A 764 -11.86 40.92 -12.30
CA ALA A 764 -12.15 40.46 -10.94
C ALA A 764 -13.57 39.90 -10.82
N GLY A 765 -13.77 38.95 -9.90
CA GLY A 765 -15.09 38.44 -9.50
C GLY A 765 -15.87 39.45 -8.64
N PRO A 766 -16.98 39.02 -8.00
CA PRO A 766 -17.76 39.87 -7.10
C PRO A 766 -17.03 40.18 -5.77
N ASP A 767 -16.22 39.26 -5.27
CA ASP A 767 -15.54 39.30 -3.97
C ASP A 767 -14.22 38.48 -4.00
N GLU A 768 -13.65 38.18 -2.83
CA GLU A 768 -12.37 37.47 -2.66
C GLU A 768 -12.47 35.94 -2.58
N ASP A 769 -13.68 35.38 -2.61
CA ASP A 769 -13.93 33.93 -2.62
C ASP A 769 -14.06 33.37 -4.07
N HIS A 770 -14.06 34.25 -5.09
CA HIS A 770 -14.22 33.92 -6.51
C HIS A 770 -12.96 34.23 -7.36
N ASP A 771 -12.37 33.20 -7.97
CA ASP A 771 -11.15 33.34 -8.78
C ASP A 771 -11.45 33.64 -10.27
N VAL A 772 -10.68 34.56 -10.87
CA VAL A 772 -10.74 34.87 -12.31
C VAL A 772 -9.37 34.71 -12.96
N VAL A 773 -9.26 33.82 -13.95
CA VAL A 773 -7.98 33.44 -14.57
C VAL A 773 -8.03 33.61 -16.09
N PRO A 774 -7.14 34.43 -16.70
CA PRO A 774 -6.19 35.32 -16.05
C PRO A 774 -6.88 36.57 -15.45
N GLY A 775 -6.43 37.02 -14.28
CA GLY A 775 -6.91 38.25 -13.63
C GLY A 775 -6.50 39.56 -14.34
N SER A 776 -5.72 39.47 -15.43
CA SER A 776 -5.51 40.58 -16.35
C SER A 776 -5.31 40.09 -17.78
N MET A 777 -5.64 40.95 -18.74
CA MET A 777 -5.49 40.67 -20.18
C MET A 777 -5.04 41.92 -20.94
N ASN A 778 -4.32 41.73 -22.05
CA ASN A 778 -3.94 42.83 -22.93
C ASN A 778 -5.13 43.24 -23.81
N TRP A 779 -5.12 44.46 -24.34
CA TRP A 779 -6.06 44.86 -25.40
C TRP A 779 -5.37 45.64 -26.51
N GLN A 780 -5.96 45.62 -27.70
CA GLN A 780 -5.54 46.42 -28.85
C GLN A 780 -6.73 46.88 -29.72
N MET A 781 -6.53 47.98 -30.44
CA MET A 781 -7.46 48.54 -31.43
C MET A 781 -6.67 49.44 -32.40
N ARG A 782 -7.08 49.56 -33.66
CA ARG A 782 -6.43 50.45 -34.65
C ARG A 782 -7.38 51.54 -35.14
N VAL A 783 -6.87 52.75 -35.32
CA VAL A 783 -7.57 53.88 -35.95
C VAL A 783 -6.84 54.20 -37.26
N ASP A 784 -7.48 53.94 -38.39
CA ASP A 784 -6.87 54.07 -39.73
C ASP A 784 -7.00 55.49 -40.29
N ALA A 785 -5.94 55.99 -40.93
CA ALA A 785 -5.86 57.37 -41.42
C ALA A 785 -6.66 57.61 -42.72
N VAL A 786 -6.81 58.90 -43.07
CA VAL A 786 -7.48 59.39 -44.29
C VAL A 786 -6.43 59.98 -45.24
N GLU A 787 -6.58 59.73 -46.54
CA GLU A 787 -5.69 60.18 -47.62
C GLU A 787 -6.45 61.03 -48.65
N TRP A 788 -5.79 62.03 -49.25
CA TRP A 788 -6.37 62.89 -50.28
C TRP A 788 -5.32 63.47 -51.24
N ALA A 789 -5.75 63.96 -52.41
CA ALA A 789 -4.89 64.61 -53.40
C ALA A 789 -5.68 65.45 -54.43
N LEU A 790 -5.03 66.43 -55.07
CA LEU A 790 -5.52 67.10 -56.27
C LEU A 790 -5.18 66.29 -57.54
N VAL A 791 -6.07 66.32 -58.54
CA VAL A 791 -5.97 65.51 -59.77
C VAL A 791 -5.94 66.36 -61.06
N GLY A 792 -6.33 67.64 -60.98
CA GLY A 792 -6.24 68.63 -62.07
C GLY A 792 -5.21 69.72 -61.74
N ALA A 793 -4.48 70.19 -62.76
CA ALA A 793 -3.30 71.05 -62.56
C ALA A 793 -3.52 72.55 -62.86
N ASP A 794 -4.40 72.91 -63.79
CA ASP A 794 -4.57 74.29 -64.28
C ASP A 794 -6.06 74.68 -64.38
N LEU A 795 -6.43 75.84 -63.80
CA LEU A 795 -7.77 76.45 -63.86
C LEU A 795 -7.75 77.72 -64.73
N ASP A 796 -8.39 77.72 -65.90
CA ASP A 796 -8.62 78.96 -66.67
C ASP A 796 -9.96 79.59 -66.27
N PHE A 797 -9.88 80.70 -65.54
CA PHE A 797 -11.04 81.45 -65.05
C PHE A 797 -11.53 82.52 -66.05
N GLY A 798 -10.84 82.75 -67.17
CA GLY A 798 -11.28 83.70 -68.19
C GLY A 798 -11.11 85.19 -67.79
N ASP A 799 -12.07 86.04 -68.18
CA ASP A 799 -12.00 87.49 -67.96
C ASP A 799 -12.55 87.89 -66.57
N LEU A 800 -11.71 88.48 -65.71
CA LEU A 800 -12.03 89.00 -64.37
C LEU A 800 -11.39 90.39 -64.19
N GLN A 801 -12.17 91.41 -63.80
CA GLN A 801 -11.68 92.78 -63.62
C GLN A 801 -12.36 93.55 -62.47
N ASP A 802 -13.68 93.70 -62.51
CA ASP A 802 -14.37 94.64 -61.61
C ASP A 802 -14.41 94.13 -60.16
N ALA A 803 -14.33 95.03 -59.18
CA ALA A 803 -14.51 94.66 -57.77
C ALA A 803 -15.90 94.02 -57.55
N GLY A 804 -15.95 92.86 -56.89
CA GLY A 804 -17.16 92.05 -56.70
C GLY A 804 -17.52 91.14 -57.88
N SER A 805 -16.80 91.19 -59.01
CA SER A 805 -16.98 90.23 -60.09
C SER A 805 -16.50 88.83 -59.68
N GLN A 806 -17.07 87.81 -60.32
CA GLN A 806 -16.93 86.39 -59.95
C GLN A 806 -16.75 85.53 -61.19
N VAL A 807 -15.90 84.51 -61.06
CA VAL A 807 -15.58 83.52 -62.09
C VAL A 807 -15.55 82.14 -61.47
N GLU A 808 -16.00 81.14 -62.20
CA GLU A 808 -16.20 79.77 -61.71
C GLU A 808 -15.15 78.82 -62.33
N GLY A 809 -14.64 77.91 -61.52
CA GLY A 809 -13.75 76.82 -61.92
C GLY A 809 -14.16 75.52 -61.24
N THR A 810 -13.44 74.42 -61.50
CA THR A 810 -13.74 73.12 -60.88
C THR A 810 -12.45 72.43 -60.47
N LEU A 811 -12.26 72.24 -59.17
CA LEU A 811 -11.19 71.41 -58.63
C LEU A 811 -11.55 69.92 -58.75
N LEU A 812 -10.55 69.11 -59.05
CA LEU A 812 -10.66 67.65 -59.09
C LEU A 812 -9.92 67.08 -57.88
N ILE A 813 -10.65 66.56 -56.90
CA ILE A 813 -10.10 66.08 -55.63
C ILE A 813 -10.32 64.57 -55.49
N ARG A 814 -9.30 63.80 -55.14
CA ARG A 814 -9.44 62.43 -54.66
C ARG A 814 -9.36 62.45 -53.12
N PHE A 815 -10.27 61.75 -52.45
CA PHE A 815 -10.36 61.68 -50.99
C PHE A 815 -10.93 60.30 -50.60
N ASN A 816 -10.34 59.63 -49.61
CA ASN A 816 -10.75 58.27 -49.19
C ASN A 816 -11.55 58.22 -47.87
N GLY A 817 -11.79 59.38 -47.25
CA GLY A 817 -12.58 59.51 -46.03
C GLY A 817 -14.09 59.57 -46.29
N LYS A 818 -14.86 59.85 -45.23
CA LYS A 818 -16.33 59.99 -45.32
C LYS A 818 -16.72 61.42 -45.68
N THR A 819 -17.80 61.54 -46.45
CA THR A 819 -18.52 62.81 -46.65
C THR A 819 -19.48 63.10 -45.48
N PRO A 820 -19.71 64.37 -45.11
CA PRO A 820 -19.18 65.57 -45.75
C PRO A 820 -17.75 65.93 -45.33
N PHE A 821 -17.00 66.55 -46.25
CA PHE A 821 -15.72 67.20 -45.97
C PHE A 821 -15.70 68.62 -46.54
N VAL A 822 -14.99 69.55 -45.90
CA VAL A 822 -14.96 70.96 -46.31
C VAL A 822 -13.63 71.31 -46.97
N VAL A 823 -13.69 71.80 -48.19
CA VAL A 823 -12.56 72.30 -48.97
C VAL A 823 -12.44 73.81 -48.79
N ARG A 824 -11.26 74.32 -48.44
CA ARG A 824 -11.01 75.76 -48.25
C ARG A 824 -9.78 76.25 -49.00
N LEU A 825 -9.79 77.54 -49.34
CA LEU A 825 -8.63 78.29 -49.80
C LEU A 825 -7.65 78.52 -48.63
N GLN A 826 -6.36 78.43 -48.91
CA GLN A 826 -5.29 78.59 -47.94
C GLN A 826 -4.25 79.66 -48.35
N ASP A 827 -3.93 79.77 -49.66
CA ASP A 827 -3.16 80.89 -50.23
C ASP A 827 -3.44 81.10 -51.74
N VAL A 828 -3.10 82.28 -52.26
CA VAL A 828 -3.14 82.65 -53.69
C VAL A 828 -1.89 83.43 -54.06
N THR A 829 -1.24 83.07 -55.16
CA THR A 829 -0.11 83.84 -55.72
C THR A 829 -0.12 83.86 -57.25
N ALA A 830 -0.31 85.03 -57.87
CA ALA A 830 -0.28 85.17 -59.34
C ALA A 830 0.51 86.40 -59.81
N GLY A 831 0.96 86.37 -61.08
CA GLY A 831 1.70 87.45 -61.71
C GLY A 831 1.24 87.75 -63.14
N GLY A 832 1.27 89.03 -63.51
CA GLY A 832 0.93 89.56 -64.83
C GLY A 832 1.83 90.74 -65.23
N THR A 833 1.61 91.31 -66.42
CA THR A 833 2.40 92.45 -66.93
C THR A 833 1.52 93.53 -67.55
N ALA A 834 1.72 94.77 -67.09
CA ALA A 834 1.01 95.97 -67.51
C ALA A 834 1.98 96.99 -68.14
N ALA A 835 1.48 98.16 -68.55
CA ALA A 835 2.26 99.19 -69.24
C ALA A 835 3.37 99.84 -68.38
N ASP A 836 3.23 99.76 -67.07
CA ASP A 836 4.07 100.37 -66.03
C ASP A 836 4.98 99.37 -65.30
N GLY A 837 4.68 98.06 -65.34
CA GLY A 837 5.55 97.03 -64.77
C GLY A 837 4.95 95.62 -64.73
N ALA A 838 5.60 94.73 -63.98
CA ALA A 838 5.00 93.48 -63.55
C ALA A 838 4.10 93.72 -62.35
N VAL A 839 2.92 93.10 -62.33
CA VAL A 839 1.91 93.21 -61.27
C VAL A 839 1.69 91.83 -60.68
N GLN A 840 1.41 91.75 -59.37
CA GLN A 840 1.08 90.50 -58.68
C GLN A 840 -0.30 90.59 -58.02
N LEU A 841 -0.93 89.43 -57.83
CA LEU A 841 -2.18 89.26 -57.08
C LEU A 841 -1.94 88.25 -55.94
N ALA A 842 -2.59 88.50 -54.80
CA ALA A 842 -2.55 87.67 -53.60
C ALA A 842 -3.94 87.58 -52.93
N ASP A 843 -3.99 87.05 -51.70
CA ASP A 843 -5.22 86.88 -50.90
C ASP A 843 -5.97 88.19 -50.55
N ALA A 844 -5.37 89.34 -50.84
CA ALA A 844 -5.99 90.66 -50.69
C ALA A 844 -6.94 90.99 -51.86
N GLU A 845 -6.57 90.58 -53.09
CA GLU A 845 -7.33 90.87 -54.31
C GLU A 845 -8.35 89.77 -54.64
N LEU A 846 -8.15 88.54 -54.17
CA LEU A 846 -8.94 87.36 -54.55
C LEU A 846 -9.46 86.58 -53.33
N GLU A 847 -10.64 85.96 -53.48
CA GLU A 847 -11.33 85.21 -52.43
C GLU A 847 -12.08 84.00 -52.99
N MET A 848 -12.17 82.92 -52.22
CA MET A 848 -12.98 81.72 -52.51
C MET A 848 -13.66 81.26 -51.21
N GLU A 849 -14.98 81.10 -51.24
CA GLU A 849 -15.75 80.63 -50.08
C GLU A 849 -15.52 79.11 -49.84
N PRO A 850 -15.49 78.62 -48.59
CA PRO A 850 -15.30 77.19 -48.31
C PRO A 850 -16.46 76.33 -48.84
N VAL A 851 -16.13 75.22 -49.49
CA VAL A 851 -17.10 74.33 -50.17
C VAL A 851 -17.26 73.04 -49.37
N GLU A 852 -18.47 72.76 -48.87
CA GLU A 852 -18.81 71.50 -48.22
C GLU A 852 -19.22 70.44 -49.25
N VAL A 853 -18.36 69.43 -49.43
CA VAL A 853 -18.59 68.32 -50.36
C VAL A 853 -19.44 67.26 -49.68
N THR A 854 -20.74 67.29 -49.98
CA THR A 854 -21.79 66.40 -49.44
C THR A 854 -22.17 65.25 -50.38
N TRP A 855 -21.69 65.27 -51.63
CA TRP A 855 -22.03 64.32 -52.68
C TRP A 855 -20.97 63.23 -52.89
N GLU A 856 -21.37 62.11 -53.50
CA GLU A 856 -20.48 61.00 -53.85
C GLU A 856 -19.52 61.38 -55.00
N PRO A 857 -18.32 60.74 -55.08
CA PRO A 857 -17.38 60.99 -56.17
C PRO A 857 -17.85 60.37 -57.50
N ASN A 858 -17.28 60.84 -58.61
CA ASN A 858 -17.50 60.24 -59.92
C ASN A 858 -16.87 58.83 -60.05
N GLU A 859 -17.12 58.14 -61.17
CA GLU A 859 -16.66 56.77 -61.43
C GLU A 859 -15.13 56.56 -61.33
N ALA A 860 -14.32 57.63 -61.35
CA ALA A 860 -12.87 57.58 -61.20
C ALA A 860 -12.38 57.79 -59.74
N GLY A 861 -13.30 57.87 -58.78
CA GLY A 861 -13.01 58.19 -57.38
C GLY A 861 -12.51 59.63 -57.21
N ILE A 862 -13.14 60.56 -57.92
CA ILE A 862 -12.80 61.99 -57.92
C ILE A 862 -14.07 62.80 -57.63
N TYR A 863 -13.98 63.71 -56.66
CA TYR A 863 -14.97 64.74 -56.39
C TYR A 863 -14.69 65.93 -57.30
N GLU A 864 -15.69 66.29 -58.10
CA GLU A 864 -15.72 67.53 -58.88
C GLU A 864 -16.26 68.64 -57.96
N VAL A 865 -15.38 69.55 -57.54
CA VAL A 865 -15.67 70.59 -56.55
C VAL A 865 -15.74 71.95 -57.25
N PRO A 866 -16.93 72.54 -57.44
CA PRO A 866 -17.06 73.86 -58.05
C PRO A 866 -16.48 74.91 -57.10
N VAL A 867 -15.58 75.74 -57.62
CA VAL A 867 -14.94 76.83 -56.86
C VAL A 867 -15.23 78.16 -57.52
N VAL A 868 -15.75 79.11 -56.74
CA VAL A 868 -16.05 80.47 -57.20
C VAL A 868 -14.95 81.39 -56.69
N LEU A 869 -14.21 82.02 -57.61
CA LEU A 869 -13.19 83.00 -57.30
C LEU A 869 -13.80 84.41 -57.47
N ARG A 870 -13.78 85.20 -56.40
CA ARG A 870 -14.32 86.57 -56.35
C ARG A 870 -13.18 87.59 -56.30
N ALA A 871 -13.24 88.61 -57.15
CA ALA A 871 -12.37 89.78 -57.05
C ALA A 871 -12.84 90.66 -55.88
N ARG A 872 -12.00 90.85 -54.86
CA ARG A 872 -12.27 91.76 -53.72
C ARG A 872 -12.08 93.23 -54.08
N THR A 873 -11.18 93.51 -55.01
CA THR A 873 -10.82 94.84 -55.52
C THR A 873 -10.82 94.83 -57.06
N GLU A 874 -10.62 95.99 -57.71
CA GLU A 874 -10.47 96.03 -59.17
C GLU A 874 -9.11 95.41 -59.56
N ILE A 875 -9.12 94.36 -60.38
CA ILE A 875 -7.91 93.64 -60.82
C ILE A 875 -7.13 94.54 -61.79
N PRO A 876 -5.89 94.97 -61.47
CA PRO A 876 -5.17 95.96 -62.26
C PRO A 876 -4.96 95.52 -63.72
N GLY A 877 -5.13 96.45 -64.66
CA GLY A 877 -5.07 96.15 -66.09
C GLY A 877 -4.53 97.30 -66.94
N ASP A 878 -3.75 96.97 -67.98
CA ASP A 878 -3.42 97.94 -69.04
C ASP A 878 -4.72 98.31 -69.79
N GLN A 879 -5.21 99.54 -69.58
CA GLN A 879 -6.47 100.01 -70.17
C GLN A 879 -6.50 99.98 -71.72
N LEU A 880 -5.34 99.92 -72.38
CA LEU A 880 -5.22 99.83 -73.84
C LEU A 880 -5.05 98.38 -74.33
N ARG A 881 -4.26 97.55 -73.63
CA ARG A 881 -3.88 96.19 -74.07
C ARG A 881 -4.58 95.03 -73.35
N GLY A 882 -4.96 95.25 -72.10
CA GLY A 882 -5.36 94.20 -71.16
C GLY A 882 -4.14 93.51 -70.53
N THR A 883 -4.34 92.92 -69.35
CA THR A 883 -3.31 92.17 -68.60
C THR A 883 -3.75 90.72 -68.46
N TYR A 884 -2.82 89.77 -68.65
CA TYR A 884 -3.03 88.36 -68.34
C TYR A 884 -2.25 88.00 -67.07
N TYR A 885 -2.88 87.23 -66.19
CA TYR A 885 -2.33 86.76 -64.93
C TYR A 885 -2.28 85.23 -64.93
N ALA A 886 -1.20 84.66 -64.39
CA ALA A 886 -1.08 83.23 -64.11
C ALA A 886 -0.41 83.01 -62.75
N GLY A 887 -0.78 81.94 -62.05
CA GLY A 887 -0.40 81.73 -60.65
C GLY A 887 -0.78 80.37 -60.09
N ASN A 888 -0.70 80.25 -58.76
CA ASN A 888 -1.10 79.08 -57.97
C ASN A 888 -2.10 79.46 -56.88
N LEU A 889 -2.94 78.49 -56.49
CA LEU A 889 -4.01 78.57 -55.51
C LEU A 889 -3.88 77.36 -54.57
N GLY A 890 -3.53 77.59 -53.31
CA GLY A 890 -3.39 76.57 -52.27
C GLY A 890 -4.72 76.20 -51.62
N VAL A 891 -4.97 74.90 -51.50
CA VAL A 891 -6.24 74.30 -51.08
C VAL A 891 -6.00 73.34 -49.92
N GLN A 892 -6.93 73.27 -48.97
CA GLN A 892 -6.88 72.35 -47.83
C GLN A 892 -8.25 71.73 -47.54
N ILE A 893 -8.27 70.47 -47.06
CA ILE A 893 -9.46 69.85 -46.44
C ILE A 893 -9.46 70.13 -44.93
N ALA A 894 -10.56 70.66 -44.41
CA ALA A 894 -10.70 70.97 -42.99
C ALA A 894 -10.61 69.69 -42.12
N GLY A 895 -9.75 69.74 -41.10
CA GLY A 895 -9.47 68.60 -40.21
C GLY A 895 -8.23 67.79 -40.60
N LEU A 896 -7.56 68.12 -41.71
CA LEU A 896 -6.26 67.57 -42.12
C LEU A 896 -5.20 68.68 -42.20
N ASP A 897 -3.97 68.42 -41.78
CA ASP A 897 -2.88 69.41 -41.73
C ASP A 897 -2.23 69.69 -43.10
N GLU A 898 -2.53 68.88 -44.11
CA GLU A 898 -1.92 68.94 -45.44
C GLU A 898 -2.56 70.03 -46.33
N VAL A 899 -1.77 70.58 -47.26
CA VAL A 899 -2.17 71.65 -48.20
C VAL A 899 -1.64 71.28 -49.60
N ALA A 900 -2.48 71.41 -50.63
CA ALA A 900 -2.14 71.08 -52.02
C ALA A 900 -2.45 72.27 -52.95
N ALA A 901 -1.59 72.53 -53.94
CA ALA A 901 -1.71 73.69 -54.83
C ALA A 901 -2.20 73.31 -56.24
N ALA A 902 -3.08 74.15 -56.81
CA ALA A 902 -3.50 74.11 -58.20
C ALA A 902 -3.03 75.38 -58.94
N GLY A 903 -2.60 75.25 -60.19
CA GLY A 903 -2.32 76.39 -61.07
C GLY A 903 -3.60 77.08 -61.54
N PHE A 904 -3.53 78.37 -61.86
CA PHE A 904 -4.63 79.10 -62.47
C PHE A 904 -4.20 80.22 -63.42
N SER A 905 -5.13 80.67 -64.25
CA SER A 905 -5.00 81.87 -65.08
C SER A 905 -6.29 82.68 -65.18
N LEU A 906 -6.15 84.00 -65.37
CA LEU A 906 -7.24 84.94 -65.62
C LEU A 906 -6.76 86.16 -66.43
N ARG A 907 -7.70 86.97 -66.93
CA ARG A 907 -7.42 88.15 -67.75
C ARG A 907 -8.21 89.37 -67.30
N SER A 908 -7.56 90.53 -67.23
CA SER A 908 -8.19 91.84 -67.07
C SER A 908 -8.24 92.51 -68.45
N PRO A 909 -9.41 92.59 -69.14
CA PRO A 909 -9.51 93.04 -70.53
C PRO A 909 -9.41 94.57 -70.70
N SER A 910 -8.96 95.01 -71.87
CA SER A 910 -8.77 96.43 -72.18
C SER A 910 -10.07 97.17 -72.50
N ILE A 911 -10.08 98.51 -72.39
CA ILE A 911 -11.25 99.35 -72.73
C ILE A 911 -11.72 99.10 -74.17
N ALA A 912 -10.79 98.86 -75.10
CA ALA A 912 -11.13 98.54 -76.48
C ALA A 912 -11.75 97.14 -76.62
N GLN A 913 -11.25 96.14 -75.90
CA GLN A 913 -11.82 94.78 -75.85
C GLN A 913 -13.21 94.78 -75.18
N ARG A 914 -13.38 95.58 -74.12
CA ARG A 914 -14.59 95.66 -73.29
C ARG A 914 -15.75 96.42 -73.94
N TYR A 915 -15.48 97.56 -74.60
CA TYR A 915 -16.53 98.46 -75.11
C TYR A 915 -16.59 98.63 -76.63
N VAL A 916 -15.49 98.36 -77.36
CA VAL A 916 -15.38 98.70 -78.80
C VAL A 916 -15.46 97.46 -79.69
N LEU A 917 -14.71 96.40 -79.38
CA LEU A 917 -14.75 95.15 -80.14
C LEU A 917 -16.14 94.50 -80.22
N PRO A 918 -16.94 94.41 -79.13
CA PRO A 918 -18.26 93.77 -79.17
C PRO A 918 -19.25 94.49 -80.10
N VAL A 919 -19.08 95.80 -80.28
CA VAL A 919 -19.93 96.64 -81.15
C VAL A 919 -19.43 96.61 -82.61
N LEU A 920 -18.11 96.51 -82.84
CA LEU A 920 -17.54 96.50 -84.19
C LEU A 920 -17.51 95.12 -84.85
N MET A 921 -17.30 94.01 -84.11
CA MET A 921 -17.22 92.67 -84.70
C MET A 921 -18.45 92.29 -85.55
N PRO A 922 -19.71 92.54 -85.13
CA PRO A 922 -20.89 92.26 -85.96
C PRO A 922 -20.92 93.04 -87.29
N ILE A 923 -20.29 94.21 -87.34
CA ILE A 923 -20.28 95.09 -88.52
C ILE A 923 -19.22 94.62 -89.54
N TYR A 924 -18.08 94.12 -89.07
CA TYR A 924 -17.03 93.56 -89.93
C TYR A 924 -17.27 92.09 -90.33
N GLY A 925 -18.22 91.39 -89.69
CA GLY A 925 -18.59 90.01 -90.01
C GLY A 925 -19.54 89.83 -91.22
N LEU A 926 -20.02 90.90 -91.85
CA LEU A 926 -20.99 90.83 -92.96
C LEU A 926 -20.31 90.82 -94.35
N PRO A 927 -20.75 89.98 -95.30
CA PRO A 927 -20.06 89.78 -96.57
C PRO A 927 -20.14 90.99 -97.53
N GLN A 928 -19.01 91.30 -98.18
CA GLN A 928 -18.77 92.53 -98.94
C GLN A 928 -19.43 92.55 -100.34
N LEU A 929 -20.73 92.87 -100.47
CA LEU A 929 -21.34 92.98 -101.81
C LEU A 929 -22.37 94.11 -102.04
N ILE A 930 -22.70 94.97 -101.06
CA ILE A 930 -23.57 96.15 -101.28
C ILE A 930 -22.98 97.39 -100.59
N CYS A 931 -23.02 98.54 -101.28
CA CYS A 931 -22.32 99.77 -100.90
C CYS A 931 -22.90 100.47 -99.65
N THR A 932 -22.15 100.47 -98.54
CA THR A 932 -22.52 101.14 -97.28
C THR A 932 -21.63 102.33 -96.89
N GLY A 933 -20.72 102.76 -97.77
CA GLY A 933 -19.85 103.94 -97.57
C GLY A 933 -20.53 105.24 -97.07
N PRO A 934 -21.75 105.61 -97.52
CA PRO A 934 -22.46 106.76 -96.94
C PRO A 934 -23.10 106.48 -95.57
N LEU A 935 -23.36 105.21 -95.21
CA LEU A 935 -24.02 104.83 -93.97
C LEU A 935 -23.07 104.88 -92.77
N THR A 936 -21.83 104.39 -92.94
CA THR A 936 -20.80 104.45 -91.89
C THR A 936 -20.41 105.88 -91.55
N LEU A 937 -20.28 106.75 -92.56
CA LEU A 937 -20.04 108.19 -92.35
C LEU A 937 -21.19 108.85 -91.56
N LEU A 938 -22.44 108.51 -91.87
CA LEU A 938 -23.62 109.06 -91.21
C LEU A 938 -23.73 108.62 -89.75
N LEU A 939 -23.45 107.35 -89.44
CA LEU A 939 -23.41 106.86 -88.06
C LEU A 939 -22.29 107.53 -87.24
N LEU A 940 -21.11 107.73 -87.83
CA LEU A 940 -20.00 108.45 -87.18
C LEU A 940 -20.37 109.90 -86.86
N LEU A 941 -21.03 110.60 -87.80
CA LEU A 941 -21.51 111.96 -87.59
C LEU A 941 -22.61 112.06 -86.51
N VAL A 942 -23.53 111.09 -86.45
CA VAL A 942 -24.55 111.01 -85.39
C VAL A 942 -23.89 110.82 -84.02
N LEU A 943 -22.89 109.95 -83.90
CA LEU A 943 -22.14 109.75 -82.64
C LEU A 943 -21.41 111.03 -82.19
N VAL A 944 -20.70 111.69 -83.11
CA VAL A 944 -20.02 112.97 -82.83
C VAL A 944 -21.02 114.08 -82.45
N SER A 945 -22.22 114.12 -83.05
CA SER A 945 -23.25 115.08 -82.64
C SER A 945 -23.80 114.83 -81.23
N ARG A 946 -23.89 113.56 -80.80
CA ARG A 946 -24.48 113.19 -79.50
C ARG A 946 -23.50 113.42 -78.35
N TRP A 947 -22.20 113.22 -78.58
CA TRP A 947 -21.15 113.39 -77.56
C TRP A 947 -20.88 114.85 -77.19
N ARG A 948 -21.30 115.81 -78.02
CA ARG A 948 -21.19 117.27 -77.74
C ARG A 948 -22.38 117.88 -77.00
N GLY A 949 -23.33 117.04 -76.54
CA GLY A 949 -24.70 117.46 -76.23
C GLY A 949 -24.99 118.00 -74.82
N ARG A 950 -24.37 117.46 -73.76
CA ARG A 950 -24.63 117.86 -72.36
C ARG A 950 -23.37 117.74 -71.51
N GLY A 951 -23.21 118.69 -70.58
CA GLY A 951 -22.08 118.75 -69.64
C GLY A 951 -22.37 118.03 -68.32
N ILE A 952 -21.33 118.00 -67.49
CA ILE A 952 -21.27 117.40 -66.15
C ILE A 952 -21.98 118.30 -65.12
N ASN A 953 -22.52 117.71 -64.05
CA ASN A 953 -22.74 118.36 -62.76
C ASN A 953 -22.30 117.38 -61.65
N GLU A 954 -21.63 117.88 -60.61
CA GLU A 954 -20.81 117.05 -59.67
C GLU A 954 -21.42 116.91 -58.25
N GLU A 955 -22.68 117.26 -58.07
CA GLU A 955 -23.20 117.72 -56.77
C GLU A 955 -24.18 116.75 -56.05
N GLU A 956 -24.27 115.47 -56.46
CA GLU A 956 -25.26 114.50 -55.94
C GLU A 956 -24.64 113.24 -55.29
N TYR A 957 -23.39 113.32 -54.81
CA TYR A 957 -22.62 112.18 -54.27
C TYR A 957 -22.44 112.15 -52.73
N GLU A 958 -22.89 113.17 -51.98
CA GLU A 958 -22.56 113.31 -50.54
C GLU A 958 -23.73 113.21 -49.52
N GLU A 959 -24.98 112.94 -49.94
CA GLU A 959 -26.07 112.74 -48.96
C GLU A 959 -26.34 111.26 -48.60
N ALA A 960 -26.57 111.05 -47.30
CA ALA A 960 -27.14 109.84 -46.69
C ALA A 960 -26.28 108.55 -46.59
N ALA A 961 -24.95 108.66 -46.60
CA ALA A 961 -24.06 107.65 -45.96
C ALA A 961 -24.14 107.65 -44.41
N MET A 962 -25.28 108.07 -43.83
CA MET A 962 -25.49 108.33 -42.40
C MET A 962 -26.68 107.55 -41.84
N ALA A 963 -26.53 106.23 -41.73
CA ALA A 963 -27.48 105.34 -41.05
C ALA A 963 -26.79 104.25 -40.20
N ALA A 964 -25.56 104.51 -39.74
CA ALA A 964 -24.90 103.71 -38.70
C ALA A 964 -25.20 104.26 -37.30
N VAL A 965 -25.13 103.38 -36.28
CA VAL A 965 -25.20 103.71 -34.84
C VAL A 965 -26.57 104.18 -34.31
N MET A 966 -27.39 103.26 -33.76
CA MET A 966 -27.82 103.30 -32.34
C MET A 966 -28.76 102.15 -31.93
N GLN A 967 -28.32 101.38 -30.92
CA GLN A 967 -29.02 100.88 -29.71
C GLN A 967 -28.36 99.54 -29.26
N MET A 968 -27.68 99.46 -28.10
CA MET A 968 -28.18 99.48 -26.70
C MET A 968 -28.95 98.19 -26.32
N GLN A 969 -28.82 97.61 -25.13
CA GLN A 969 -27.77 97.62 -24.09
C GLN A 969 -28.07 96.49 -23.06
N THR A 970 -27.10 96.13 -22.21
CA THR A 970 -27.13 95.14 -21.11
C THR A 970 -27.62 95.73 -19.77
N PRO A 971 -27.69 95.02 -18.61
CA PRO A 971 -28.04 93.61 -18.26
C PRO A 971 -28.95 93.52 -16.98
N GLU A 972 -28.71 92.52 -16.10
CA GLU A 972 -29.13 92.37 -14.67
C GLU A 972 -30.61 91.99 -14.36
N SER A 973 -30.94 91.34 -13.23
CA SER A 973 -30.15 91.02 -12.02
C SER A 973 -30.37 89.61 -11.44
N ALA A 974 -29.53 89.20 -10.48
CA ALA A 974 -29.84 88.16 -9.47
C ALA A 974 -30.70 88.79 -8.31
N GLU A 975 -31.01 88.19 -7.15
CA GLU A 975 -30.60 86.94 -6.48
C GLU A 975 -31.66 86.60 -5.38
N ALA A 976 -32.04 85.33 -5.16
CA ALA A 976 -32.88 84.95 -4.00
C ALA A 976 -32.80 83.45 -3.61
N GLN A 977 -32.51 83.20 -2.33
CA GLN A 977 -32.41 81.89 -1.66
C GLN A 977 -33.79 81.46 -1.06
N ALA A 978 -34.13 80.18 -0.77
CA ALA A 978 -33.52 78.88 -1.09
C ALA A 978 -34.47 77.68 -0.76
N ALA A 979 -34.08 76.49 -1.23
CA ALA A 979 -34.35 75.15 -0.69
C ALA A 979 -35.77 74.50 -0.69
N ARG A 980 -35.95 73.45 -1.53
CA ARG A 980 -36.21 72.05 -1.07
C ARG A 980 -36.27 71.00 -2.21
N ALA A 981 -35.39 69.99 -2.11
CA ALA A 981 -35.52 68.53 -2.35
C ALA A 981 -36.29 67.89 -3.56
N ALA A 982 -35.89 66.63 -3.83
CA ALA A 982 -36.48 65.60 -4.73
C ALA A 982 -36.09 65.64 -6.22
N ALA A 983 -36.11 64.46 -6.87
CA ALA A 983 -35.41 64.19 -8.14
C ALA A 983 -36.00 63.04 -8.99
N SER A 984 -35.43 62.85 -10.19
CA SER A 984 -35.49 61.69 -11.11
C SER A 984 -36.74 61.50 -12.01
N PRO A 985 -36.58 61.44 -13.36
CA PRO A 985 -37.61 61.08 -14.34
C PRO A 985 -37.45 59.67 -14.96
N PHE A 986 -38.37 59.26 -15.84
CA PHE A 986 -38.29 58.01 -16.62
C PHE A 986 -39.14 58.09 -17.91
N VAL A 987 -38.58 57.79 -19.10
CA VAL A 987 -39.32 57.58 -20.38
C VAL A 987 -38.51 56.68 -21.33
N ALA A 988 -39.16 55.70 -21.97
CA ALA A 988 -38.69 55.01 -23.18
C ALA A 988 -39.88 54.39 -23.97
N ALA A 989 -39.70 54.09 -25.27
CA ALA A 989 -40.74 53.53 -26.15
C ALA A 989 -40.18 52.58 -27.24
N ALA A 990 -41.04 51.78 -27.87
CA ALA A 990 -40.78 50.75 -28.90
C ALA A 990 -41.38 51.16 -30.29
N PRO A 991 -41.45 50.37 -31.40
CA PRO A 991 -41.13 48.93 -31.70
C PRO A 991 -40.15 48.80 -32.93
N PRO A 992 -40.11 47.80 -33.88
CA PRO A 992 -40.87 46.55 -34.11
C PRO A 992 -40.10 45.24 -34.51
N SER A 993 -39.97 44.93 -35.82
CA SER A 993 -39.62 43.64 -36.50
C SER A 993 -39.31 43.94 -38.00
N PRO A 994 -38.95 43.01 -38.96
CA PRO A 994 -39.01 41.53 -38.96
C PRO A 994 -37.88 40.73 -39.72
N ASP A 995 -38.02 39.38 -39.69
CA ASP A 995 -37.74 38.29 -40.68
C ASP A 995 -36.68 38.33 -41.85
N VAL A 996 -35.86 37.25 -41.87
CA VAL A 996 -35.54 36.29 -42.98
C VAL A 996 -34.88 36.72 -44.32
N VAL A 997 -33.82 36.00 -44.78
CA VAL A 997 -33.62 35.42 -46.16
C VAL A 997 -32.29 34.61 -46.32
N TRP A 998 -32.19 33.77 -47.37
CA TRP A 998 -31.11 32.81 -47.73
C TRP A 998 -29.95 33.36 -48.60
N GLY A 999 -28.87 32.56 -48.73
CA GLY A 999 -28.10 32.33 -49.99
C GLY A 999 -26.66 32.87 -50.02
N THR A 1000 -25.57 32.16 -50.38
CA THR A 1000 -25.20 31.36 -51.59
C THR A 1000 -25.12 32.15 -52.90
N SER A 1001 -24.09 32.05 -53.77
CA SER A 1001 -22.80 31.32 -53.74
C SER A 1001 -22.00 31.53 -55.04
N GLU A 1002 -20.67 31.61 -55.00
CA GLU A 1002 -19.71 31.41 -56.13
C GLU A 1002 -18.26 31.47 -55.56
N TRP A 1003 -17.17 30.86 -56.05
CA TRP A 1003 -16.86 29.84 -57.09
C TRP A 1003 -16.25 28.58 -56.40
N GLY A 1004 -15.72 27.50 -57.01
CA GLY A 1004 -15.48 27.08 -58.40
C GLY A 1004 -14.92 25.63 -58.44
N SER A 1005 -14.58 25.09 -59.61
CA SER A 1005 -14.08 23.70 -59.80
C SER A 1005 -13.26 23.59 -61.12
N PRO A 1006 -12.79 22.41 -61.60
CA PRO A 1006 -12.48 21.09 -60.98
C PRO A 1006 -11.06 20.54 -61.32
N TRP A 1007 -10.66 19.35 -60.81
CA TRP A 1007 -10.28 18.11 -61.56
C TRP A 1007 -9.37 17.12 -60.77
N ALA A 1008 -9.76 15.83 -60.77
CA ALA A 1008 -8.95 14.60 -60.57
C ALA A 1008 -8.16 14.35 -59.24
N ALA A 1009 -8.00 13.12 -58.73
CA ALA A 1009 -8.69 11.83 -58.95
C ALA A 1009 -8.33 10.78 -57.86
N GLU A 1010 -9.26 9.83 -57.58
CA GLU A 1010 -9.14 8.49 -56.92
C GLU A 1010 -8.30 8.31 -55.61
N GLY A 1011 -8.63 7.44 -54.64
CA GLY A 1011 -9.68 6.42 -54.42
C GLY A 1011 -9.33 5.60 -53.15
N LYS A 1012 -10.13 4.70 -52.55
CA LYS A 1012 -11.47 4.14 -52.84
C LYS A 1012 -12.03 3.46 -51.56
N ALA A 1013 -13.35 3.56 -51.32
CA ALA A 1013 -14.29 2.51 -50.85
C ALA A 1013 -14.04 1.75 -49.50
N ARG A 1014 -15.05 1.27 -48.74
CA ARG A 1014 -16.55 1.30 -48.78
C ARG A 1014 -17.11 0.94 -47.38
N GLN A 1015 -18.21 1.54 -46.89
CA GLN A 1015 -19.62 1.03 -46.84
C GLN A 1015 -19.85 -0.37 -46.20
N SER A 1016 -20.92 -0.65 -45.44
CA SER A 1016 -21.98 0.20 -44.83
C SER A 1016 -22.98 -0.62 -43.98
N ASN A 1017 -23.68 0.05 -43.03
CA ASN A 1017 -25.09 -0.09 -42.59
C ASN A 1017 -25.80 -1.47 -42.50
N GLY A 1018 -26.63 -1.66 -41.44
CA GLY A 1018 -27.76 -2.62 -41.52
C GLY A 1018 -28.54 -2.89 -40.23
N ASN A 1019 -29.61 -2.13 -39.97
CA ASN A 1019 -30.58 -2.33 -38.87
C ASN A 1019 -31.27 -3.71 -38.87
N GLY A 1020 -31.79 -4.17 -37.73
CA GLY A 1020 -32.91 -5.14 -37.72
C GLY A 1020 -33.25 -5.80 -36.37
N ASN A 1021 -34.32 -5.34 -35.70
CA ASN A 1021 -34.93 -6.07 -34.57
C ASN A 1021 -35.65 -7.34 -35.06
N LEU A 1022 -35.70 -8.42 -34.27
CA LEU A 1022 -36.94 -8.92 -33.63
C LEU A 1022 -36.75 -10.15 -32.71
N ARG A 1023 -37.82 -10.47 -31.97
CA ARG A 1023 -37.95 -11.45 -30.87
C ARG A 1023 -38.00 -12.93 -31.32
N ALA A 1024 -37.77 -13.79 -30.31
CA ALA A 1024 -38.59 -14.97 -29.92
C ALA A 1024 -38.00 -16.39 -30.09
N GLU A 1025 -37.96 -17.07 -28.94
CA GLU A 1025 -38.43 -18.46 -28.68
C GLU A 1025 -37.73 -19.69 -29.31
N ASP A 1026 -37.13 -20.44 -28.38
CA ASP A 1026 -37.25 -21.90 -28.19
C ASP A 1026 -36.45 -22.96 -28.99
N ALA A 1027 -36.34 -24.10 -28.29
CA ALA A 1027 -35.93 -25.45 -28.71
C ALA A 1027 -34.45 -25.69 -29.10
N GLY A 1028 -33.79 -26.53 -28.30
CA GLY A 1028 -32.70 -27.41 -28.78
C GLY A 1028 -33.24 -28.60 -29.61
N PRO A 1029 -32.41 -29.62 -29.91
CA PRO A 1029 -31.75 -30.38 -28.84
C PRO A 1029 -30.29 -30.82 -29.11
N ASP A 1030 -29.62 -31.25 -28.05
CA ASP A 1030 -28.47 -32.18 -28.08
C ASP A 1030 -28.93 -33.55 -28.63
N PRO A 1031 -28.10 -34.25 -29.45
CA PRO A 1031 -27.44 -35.42 -28.86
C PRO A 1031 -26.02 -35.74 -29.38
N TRP A 1032 -25.07 -35.77 -28.45
CA TRP A 1032 -23.96 -36.74 -28.32
C TRP A 1032 -23.07 -37.02 -29.55
N GLY A 1033 -21.85 -36.47 -29.55
CA GLY A 1033 -20.77 -36.87 -30.46
C GLY A 1033 -19.39 -36.79 -29.79
N SER A 1034 -18.86 -37.92 -29.30
CA SER A 1034 -17.60 -37.98 -28.55
C SER A 1034 -16.41 -38.45 -29.39
N SER A 1035 -15.22 -37.91 -29.12
CA SER A 1035 -13.95 -38.52 -29.47
C SER A 1035 -12.83 -38.06 -28.54
N TRP A 1036 -12.07 -39.01 -28.00
CA TRP A 1036 -11.00 -38.80 -27.03
C TRP A 1036 -9.80 -38.06 -27.61
N GLN A 1037 -9.21 -37.16 -26.82
CA GLN A 1037 -7.78 -37.15 -26.51
C GLN A 1037 -7.52 -36.50 -25.15
#